data_AF-A0A8S1WSG2-F1
#
_entry.id   AF-A0A8S1WSG2-F1
#
_cell.length_a   1.000
_cell.length_b   1.000
_cell.length_c   1.000
_cell.angle_alpha   90.00
_cell.angle_beta   90.00
_cell.angle_gamma   90.00
#
_symmetry.space_group_name_H-M   'P 1'
#
loop_
_entity.id
_entity.type
_entity.pdbx_description
1 polymer ?
#
loop_
_entity_poly.entity_id
_entity_poly.type
_entity_poly.pdbx_seq_one_letter_code
_entity_poly.pdbx_strand_id
1 'polypeptide(L)'
;MINLFILGLIEVIICSNKFYLQDPSNDITKPRTHAKISDSDTHFDFYFEFTEDKKEVIMFIEIDKISYFSLGLGKSMSDGDLWIFEVYENVITVNDTYCVKHGRPPTDVSLGGTDDLHLLGYYYNKDGKTGVKFKRLVKTGDEFDKDLNEGEAVDFIWAHGKTEANFTVSNHGNVNRGSVILNFTDDGGSNDVIIVDGHNTYYIHKWTNFACWGIASDVAIVVGRYYKTWGYRTYLHGFLFILIVTSSITTAMMMLSTDWAVLEWSNFKEQSVKNQFHIIIFMLVAILMVAQSIGGILYNYMLSSLKVNQKVSVKPSIHAIMGSVVYTLGKLQIIAGLFMDNDVRLMLILGAVFTTRLILEILYQKGSLVNVVMTGKDSHSSKVYDDGYNPLLEINNSHSDESFEKKSSKLWCIYKNQVVDLSQMIHPGGNYIWKLVQGQDVTRYILGAYTLDSLKIKTHKHSIYTLKILEQYVTGIYVNPDLEFFVNTANRRVVKQLRETWKLNTICPYTDQIAYFGFINEKYQFKNTLPGLQTFGQYFVIKSIEDDDISTRQYTMVLSMTYQRTKFRKDLSDLFKKILSLQSIQKEIPKEEEYCSELPLIIKRYQSKRGFSSFIHEDNRNGQYQIEGPYGNNITIENGNHLVFIAGGTGLFPFLDILEYQLKLTYHKILLKQFGQEAAQIINTGVVKNFKITLFLAVNSAEDLIGKDIYFSLLNLQSQLDIPNFKMVVKGNFKLKECDIITQRFNAQVFKSFLGDLNSVSKYFICGPPKMNFATEKVLKEAGLNNITVL
;
A
#
# COMPACT_ATOMS: atom_id res chain seq x y z
N MET A 1 56.75 14.61 -16.74
CA MET A 1 55.68 15.63 -16.69
C MET A 1 56.14 16.97 -17.30
N ILE A 2 57.24 17.58 -16.85
CA ILE A 2 57.76 18.83 -17.45
C ILE A 2 58.19 18.66 -18.91
N ASN A 3 58.85 17.54 -19.29
CA ASN A 3 59.16 17.26 -20.71
C ASN A 3 57.92 16.99 -21.58
N LEU A 4 56.83 16.48 -21.00
CA LEU A 4 55.55 16.31 -21.70
C LEU A 4 54.81 17.65 -21.86
N PHE A 5 54.98 18.56 -20.90
CA PHE A 5 54.44 19.91 -20.95
C PHE A 5 55.21 20.79 -21.95
N ILE A 6 56.54 20.64 -22.03
CA ILE A 6 57.39 21.34 -23.00
C ILE A 6 57.19 20.77 -24.42
N LEU A 7 57.06 19.45 -24.59
CA LEU A 7 56.71 18.86 -25.88
C LEU A 7 55.32 19.29 -26.34
N GLY A 8 54.32 19.35 -25.44
CA GLY A 8 52.99 19.87 -25.76
C GLY A 8 52.96 21.37 -26.07
N LEU A 9 53.79 22.18 -25.42
CA LEU A 9 53.94 23.62 -25.75
C LEU A 9 54.67 23.83 -27.08
N ILE A 10 55.66 23.00 -27.40
CA ILE A 10 56.36 23.03 -28.69
C ILE A 10 55.43 22.54 -29.81
N GLU A 11 54.58 21.54 -29.59
CA GLU A 11 53.56 21.11 -30.55
C GLU A 11 52.49 22.20 -30.76
N VAL A 12 52.05 22.89 -29.71
CA VAL A 12 51.10 24.01 -29.81
C VAL A 12 51.72 25.24 -30.48
N ILE A 13 53.02 25.51 -30.29
CA ILE A 13 53.73 26.63 -30.94
C ILE A 13 54.16 26.29 -32.38
N ILE A 14 54.43 25.02 -32.70
CA ILE A 14 54.77 24.58 -34.07
C ILE A 14 53.50 24.35 -34.92
N CYS A 15 52.39 23.91 -34.33
CA CYS A 15 51.12 23.69 -35.04
C CYS A 15 50.21 24.93 -35.14
N SER A 16 50.51 26.02 -34.44
CA SER A 16 49.75 27.29 -34.56
C SER A 16 50.14 28.13 -35.78
N ASN A 17 51.26 27.81 -36.45
CA ASN A 17 51.54 28.31 -37.79
C ASN A 17 50.97 27.36 -38.86
N LYS A 18 49.65 27.13 -38.82
CA LYS A 18 48.94 26.59 -39.98
C LYS A 18 48.91 27.68 -41.05
N PHE A 19 49.51 27.37 -42.20
CA PHE A 19 49.72 28.24 -43.34
C PHE A 19 48.54 29.18 -43.62
N TYR A 20 48.77 30.47 -43.42
CA TYR A 20 47.95 31.52 -44.02
C TYR A 20 48.18 31.47 -45.54
N LEU A 21 47.17 31.07 -46.29
CA LEU A 21 47.17 31.13 -47.74
C LEU A 21 46.04 32.07 -48.16
N GLN A 22 46.43 33.30 -48.47
CA GLN A 22 45.64 34.20 -49.27
C GLN A 22 46.31 34.23 -50.64
N ASP A 23 45.59 33.77 -51.67
CA ASP A 23 45.99 34.08 -53.04
C ASP A 23 45.86 35.61 -53.21
N PRO A 24 46.94 36.35 -53.51
CA PRO A 24 46.86 37.80 -53.67
C PRO A 24 45.96 38.24 -54.83
N SER A 25 45.52 37.32 -55.70
CA SER A 25 44.53 37.57 -56.74
C SER A 25 43.07 37.43 -56.30
N ASN A 26 42.80 36.90 -55.09
CA ASN A 26 41.44 36.74 -54.56
C ASN A 26 40.82 38.08 -54.15
N ASP A 27 39.60 38.35 -54.62
CA ASP A 27 38.77 39.42 -54.06
C ASP A 27 38.07 38.92 -52.79
N ILE A 28 38.49 39.47 -51.64
CA ILE A 28 37.90 39.20 -50.33
C ILE A 28 37.27 40.46 -49.71
N THR A 29 37.00 41.48 -50.53
CA THR A 29 36.28 42.68 -50.06
C THR A 29 34.87 42.29 -49.65
N LYS A 30 34.47 42.71 -48.46
CA LYS A 30 33.14 42.40 -47.92
C LYS A 30 32.09 43.26 -48.66
N PRO A 31 31.01 42.65 -49.17
CA PRO A 31 29.82 43.37 -49.62
C PRO A 31 29.29 44.32 -48.55
N ARG A 32 28.58 45.36 -48.99
CA ARG A 32 28.14 46.45 -48.10
C ARG A 32 27.07 46.08 -47.07
N THR A 33 26.21 45.09 -47.34
CA THR A 33 25.12 44.70 -46.43
C THR A 33 25.53 43.48 -45.62
N HIS A 34 25.26 43.49 -44.31
CA HIS A 34 25.67 42.46 -43.34
C HIS A 34 24.47 41.85 -42.60
N ALA A 35 24.50 40.54 -42.36
CA ALA A 35 23.53 39.81 -41.55
C ALA A 35 24.26 38.78 -40.67
N LYS A 36 23.88 38.71 -39.38
CA LYS A 36 24.40 37.70 -38.45
C LYS A 36 23.44 36.51 -38.40
N ILE A 37 23.87 35.35 -38.91
CA ILE A 37 22.99 34.20 -39.21
C ILE A 37 22.99 33.11 -38.11
N SER A 38 23.74 33.30 -37.02
CA SER A 38 23.92 32.29 -35.96
C SER A 38 23.93 32.89 -34.55
N ASP A 39 23.58 32.06 -33.56
CA ASP A 39 23.56 32.40 -32.13
C ASP A 39 24.94 32.19 -31.45
N SER A 40 25.06 32.58 -30.17
CA SER A 40 26.27 32.94 -29.39
C SER A 40 27.55 32.10 -29.52
N ASP A 41 27.46 30.83 -29.90
CA ASP A 41 28.58 29.88 -29.80
C ASP A 41 29.36 29.68 -31.12
N THR A 42 28.84 30.16 -32.25
CA THR A 42 29.54 30.17 -33.54
C THR A 42 29.15 31.44 -34.28
N HIS A 43 30.14 32.24 -34.69
CA HIS A 43 29.91 33.46 -35.43
C HIS A 43 29.89 33.14 -36.92
N PHE A 44 28.69 33.09 -37.49
CA PHE A 44 28.41 32.94 -38.92
C PHE A 44 27.89 34.29 -39.44
N ASP A 45 28.79 35.08 -40.01
CA ASP A 45 28.51 36.38 -40.60
C ASP A 45 28.32 36.23 -42.10
N PHE A 46 27.22 36.79 -42.60
CA PHE A 46 26.87 36.78 -44.01
C PHE A 46 26.79 38.20 -44.53
N TYR A 47 27.40 38.44 -45.68
CA TYR A 47 27.41 39.74 -46.33
C TYR A 47 26.96 39.55 -47.77
N PHE A 48 26.19 40.49 -48.29
CA PHE A 48 25.73 40.44 -49.67
C PHE A 48 25.54 41.83 -50.28
N GLU A 49 25.58 41.91 -51.60
CA GLU A 49 25.23 43.10 -52.37
C GLU A 49 24.75 42.68 -53.77
N PHE A 50 23.78 43.41 -54.32
CA PHE A 50 23.31 43.17 -55.68
C PHE A 50 24.12 43.98 -56.68
N THR A 51 24.30 43.45 -57.90
CA THR A 51 24.84 44.25 -59.00
C THR A 51 23.89 45.40 -59.36
N GLU A 52 24.42 46.43 -60.03
CA GLU A 52 23.61 47.61 -60.42
C GLU A 52 22.36 47.25 -61.24
N ASP A 53 22.44 46.19 -62.04
CA ASP A 53 21.33 45.68 -62.85
C ASP A 53 20.45 44.65 -62.12
N LYS A 54 20.78 44.33 -60.87
CA LYS A 54 20.08 43.38 -59.98
C LYS A 54 19.95 41.96 -60.56
N LYS A 55 20.84 41.57 -61.47
CA LYS A 55 20.84 40.22 -62.06
C LYS A 55 21.73 39.25 -61.33
N GLU A 56 22.79 39.73 -60.68
CA GLU A 56 23.70 38.93 -59.89
C GLU A 56 23.68 39.42 -58.44
N VAL A 57 23.95 38.49 -57.52
CA VAL A 57 24.20 38.80 -56.11
C VAL A 57 25.60 38.32 -55.76
N ILE A 58 26.38 39.22 -55.17
CA ILE A 58 27.72 38.95 -54.66
C ILE A 58 27.60 38.70 -53.17
N MET A 59 28.12 37.57 -52.70
CA MET A 59 28.00 37.13 -51.33
C MET A 59 29.35 36.84 -50.70
N PHE A 60 29.44 37.04 -49.39
CA PHE A 60 30.60 36.70 -48.60
C PHE A 60 30.15 36.09 -47.27
N ILE A 61 30.67 34.90 -46.95
CA ILE A 61 30.40 34.20 -45.70
C ILE A 61 31.69 34.15 -44.89
N GLU A 62 31.62 34.53 -43.61
CA GLU A 62 32.71 34.41 -42.65
C GLU A 62 32.25 33.59 -41.44
N ILE A 63 33.01 32.55 -41.10
CA ILE A 63 32.76 31.71 -39.93
C ILE A 63 33.99 31.67 -39.02
N ASP A 64 33.78 31.71 -37.70
CA ASP A 64 34.82 31.53 -36.67
C ASP A 64 35.22 30.06 -36.42
N LYS A 65 35.14 29.24 -37.48
CA LYS A 65 35.49 27.82 -37.47
C LYS A 65 36.40 27.46 -38.63
N ILE A 66 37.23 26.45 -38.40
CA ILE A 66 38.14 25.87 -39.37
C ILE A 66 37.61 24.48 -39.75
N SER A 67 36.50 24.43 -40.48
CA SER A 67 35.86 23.19 -40.96
C SER A 67 35.17 23.44 -42.29
N TYR A 68 34.58 22.40 -42.89
CA TYR A 68 33.55 22.63 -43.90
C TYR A 68 32.42 23.45 -43.28
N PHE A 69 31.79 24.28 -44.08
CA PHE A 69 30.57 24.97 -43.71
C PHE A 69 29.66 25.09 -44.93
N SER A 70 28.40 25.39 -44.67
CA SER A 70 27.38 25.48 -45.70
C SER A 70 26.34 26.52 -45.31
N LEU A 71 25.81 27.17 -46.34
CA LEU A 71 24.66 28.06 -46.27
C LEU A 71 23.71 27.66 -47.40
N GLY A 72 22.42 27.73 -47.19
CA GLY A 72 21.47 27.40 -48.24
C GLY A 72 20.09 27.98 -48.02
N LEU A 73 19.28 27.93 -49.08
CA LEU A 73 17.94 28.48 -49.17
C LEU A 73 16.90 27.38 -48.90
N GLY A 74 16.09 27.60 -47.86
CA GLY A 74 15.02 26.69 -47.46
C GLY A 74 14.82 26.66 -45.94
N LYS A 75 13.80 25.92 -45.51
CA LYS A 75 13.45 25.71 -44.09
C LYS A 75 14.11 24.47 -43.48
N SER A 76 14.53 23.53 -44.34
CA SER A 76 15.10 22.23 -43.95
C SER A 76 15.91 21.64 -45.11
N MET A 77 16.69 20.59 -44.81
CA MET A 77 17.43 19.81 -45.82
C MET A 77 16.57 18.88 -46.69
N SER A 78 15.23 18.97 -46.62
CA SER A 78 14.35 18.15 -47.48
C SER A 78 13.92 18.86 -48.76
N ASP A 79 14.24 20.15 -48.88
CA ASP A 79 13.92 21.02 -50.01
C ASP A 79 14.86 22.24 -49.91
N GLY A 80 16.16 21.99 -50.01
CA GLY A 80 17.19 23.02 -49.76
C GLY A 80 18.15 23.17 -50.92
N ASP A 81 18.27 24.38 -51.46
CA ASP A 81 19.36 24.81 -52.35
C ASP A 81 20.55 25.14 -51.43
N LEU A 82 21.65 24.39 -51.51
CA LEU A 82 22.74 24.39 -50.53
C LEU A 82 24.08 24.70 -51.19
N TRP A 83 24.78 25.67 -50.63
CA TRP A 83 26.12 26.05 -51.01
C TRP A 83 27.11 25.49 -50.00
N ILE A 84 27.90 24.52 -50.42
CA ILE A 84 28.81 23.79 -49.54
C ILE A 84 30.24 24.20 -49.82
N PHE A 85 30.93 24.63 -48.77
CA PHE A 85 32.32 25.04 -48.80
C PHE A 85 33.16 23.96 -48.11
N GLU A 86 33.89 23.19 -48.91
CA GLU A 86 34.81 22.16 -48.44
C GLU A 86 36.25 22.66 -48.52
N VAL A 87 37.10 22.17 -47.62
CA VAL A 87 38.53 22.50 -47.61
C VAL A 87 39.30 21.26 -48.07
N TYR A 88 40.01 21.36 -49.19
CA TYR A 88 40.85 20.30 -49.73
C TYR A 88 42.25 20.83 -50.00
N GLU A 89 43.28 20.24 -49.39
CA GLU A 89 44.69 20.66 -49.54
C GLU A 89 44.93 22.18 -49.35
N ASN A 90 44.18 22.81 -48.42
CA ASN A 90 44.18 24.26 -48.14
C ASN A 90 43.55 25.14 -49.24
N VAL A 91 42.82 24.54 -50.18
CA VAL A 91 41.97 25.22 -51.16
C VAL A 91 40.52 25.06 -50.74
N ILE A 92 39.73 26.13 -50.81
CA ILE A 92 38.30 26.04 -50.59
C ILE A 92 37.61 25.80 -51.93
N THR A 93 36.83 24.73 -52.01
CA THR A 93 35.96 24.43 -53.14
C THR A 93 34.53 24.81 -52.77
N VAL A 94 33.84 25.48 -53.68
CA VAL A 94 32.41 25.73 -53.59
C VAL A 94 31.70 24.64 -54.40
N ASN A 95 30.68 24.04 -53.81
CA ASN A 95 29.83 23.06 -54.48
C ASN A 95 28.38 23.54 -54.44
N ASP A 96 27.75 23.54 -55.61
CA ASP A 96 26.32 23.78 -55.78
C ASP A 96 25.54 22.47 -55.63
N THR A 97 24.61 22.42 -54.69
CA THR A 97 24.00 21.17 -54.24
C THR A 97 22.56 21.32 -53.81
N TYR A 98 21.74 20.31 -54.09
CA TYR A 98 20.33 20.31 -53.73
C TYR A 98 19.93 19.14 -52.84
N CYS A 99 19.12 19.46 -51.84
CA CYS A 99 18.75 18.57 -50.77
C CYS A 99 17.31 18.10 -50.93
N VAL A 100 17.12 16.86 -51.40
CA VAL A 100 15.79 16.21 -51.53
C VAL A 100 15.35 15.54 -50.21
N LYS A 101 16.31 15.22 -49.34
CA LYS A 101 16.08 14.54 -48.06
C LYS A 101 17.21 14.81 -47.10
N HIS A 102 16.98 14.57 -45.81
CA HIS A 102 18.03 14.57 -44.80
C HIS A 102 19.11 13.54 -45.15
N GLY A 103 20.30 14.02 -45.53
CA GLY A 103 21.43 13.19 -45.95
C GLY A 103 22.56 14.04 -46.53
N ARG A 104 23.59 13.38 -47.09
CA ARG A 104 24.60 14.09 -47.88
C ARG A 104 23.94 14.55 -49.20
N PRO A 105 23.94 15.85 -49.51
CA PRO A 105 23.32 16.33 -50.74
C PRO A 105 24.14 15.89 -51.97
N PRO A 106 23.47 15.46 -53.05
CA PRO A 106 24.07 15.38 -54.38
C PRO A 106 24.36 16.79 -54.93
N THR A 107 25.24 16.90 -55.93
CA THR A 107 25.44 18.17 -56.66
C THR A 107 24.32 18.39 -57.68
N ASP A 108 24.04 19.63 -58.03
CA ASP A 108 22.92 19.98 -58.92
C ASP A 108 23.13 19.40 -60.32
N VAL A 109 24.35 19.49 -60.84
CA VAL A 109 24.78 18.80 -62.05
C VAL A 109 24.50 17.29 -62.02
N SER A 110 24.64 16.64 -60.86
CA SER A 110 24.36 15.19 -60.74
C SER A 110 22.86 14.85 -60.73
N LEU A 111 22.02 15.84 -60.45
CA LEU A 111 20.55 15.76 -60.53
C LEU A 111 20.01 16.20 -61.90
N GLY A 112 20.84 16.79 -62.75
CA GLY A 112 20.47 17.27 -64.09
C GLY A 112 20.38 18.79 -64.22
N GLY A 113 20.73 19.53 -63.17
CA GLY A 113 20.84 20.99 -63.14
C GLY A 113 22.17 21.54 -63.65
N THR A 114 22.47 22.77 -63.26
CA THR A 114 23.68 23.52 -63.58
C THR A 114 24.52 23.77 -62.32
N ASP A 115 25.70 24.36 -62.49
CA ASP A 115 26.55 24.83 -61.38
C ASP A 115 26.62 26.35 -61.53
N ASP A 116 25.87 27.06 -60.68
CA ASP A 116 25.59 28.49 -60.83
C ASP A 116 26.39 29.35 -59.85
N LEU A 117 27.33 28.73 -59.13
CA LEU A 117 28.18 29.38 -58.14
C LEU A 117 29.55 29.75 -58.72
N HIS A 118 29.87 31.04 -58.71
CA HIS A 118 31.16 31.54 -59.18
C HIS A 118 32.02 32.00 -58.01
N LEU A 119 33.06 31.24 -57.65
CA LEU A 119 34.02 31.61 -56.60
C LEU A 119 34.83 32.84 -57.01
N LEU A 120 34.84 33.88 -56.17
CA LEU A 120 35.57 35.14 -56.39
C LEU A 120 36.84 35.23 -55.55
N GLY A 121 36.84 34.60 -54.37
CA GLY A 121 37.99 34.60 -53.48
C GLY A 121 37.68 33.96 -52.15
N TYR A 122 38.72 33.56 -51.42
CA TYR A 122 38.58 33.05 -50.07
C TYR A 122 39.85 33.29 -49.26
N TYR A 123 39.72 33.16 -47.94
CA TYR A 123 40.84 32.92 -47.05
C TYR A 123 40.48 31.79 -46.10
N TYR A 124 41.52 31.11 -45.64
CA TYR A 124 41.39 29.99 -44.72
C TYR A 124 42.27 30.21 -43.50
N ASN A 125 41.70 29.95 -42.32
CA ASN A 125 42.39 30.05 -41.03
C ASN A 125 43.07 31.42 -40.79
N LYS A 126 42.40 32.52 -41.13
CA LYS A 126 42.83 33.87 -40.77
C LYS A 126 42.31 34.18 -39.37
N ASP A 127 43.18 34.19 -38.37
CA ASP A 127 42.81 34.40 -36.96
C ASP A 127 41.73 33.41 -36.46
N GLY A 128 41.80 32.15 -36.93
CA GLY A 128 40.81 31.11 -36.62
C GLY A 128 39.52 31.17 -37.43
N LYS A 129 39.42 32.10 -38.40
CA LYS A 129 38.25 32.28 -39.26
C LYS A 129 38.47 31.75 -40.66
N THR A 130 37.37 31.38 -41.30
CA THR A 130 37.32 31.02 -42.72
C THR A 130 36.33 31.94 -43.42
N GLY A 131 36.71 32.45 -44.60
CA GLY A 131 35.90 33.40 -45.36
C GLY A 131 35.84 33.04 -46.82
N VAL A 132 34.66 33.04 -47.44
CA VAL A 132 34.45 32.72 -48.85
C VAL A 132 33.58 33.78 -49.52
N LYS A 133 34.08 34.34 -50.63
CA LYS A 133 33.38 35.26 -51.53
C LYS A 133 32.99 34.54 -52.83
N PHE A 134 31.73 34.64 -53.21
CA PHE A 134 31.22 34.03 -54.43
C PHE A 134 30.07 34.87 -54.99
N LYS A 135 29.68 34.61 -56.24
CA LYS A 135 28.51 35.24 -56.86
C LYS A 135 27.63 34.21 -57.56
N ARG A 136 26.34 34.51 -57.68
CA ARG A 136 25.37 33.75 -58.48
C ARG A 136 24.35 34.68 -59.12
N LEU A 137 23.61 34.16 -60.09
CA LEU A 137 22.45 34.86 -60.63
C LEU A 137 21.32 34.92 -59.60
N VAL A 138 20.55 36.00 -59.62
CA VAL A 138 19.32 36.15 -58.83
C VAL A 138 18.26 35.13 -59.27
N LYS A 139 18.26 34.81 -60.57
CA LYS A 139 17.44 33.77 -61.20
C LYS A 139 18.33 32.96 -62.14
N THR A 140 18.60 31.71 -61.81
CA THR A 140 19.45 30.82 -62.60
C THR A 140 18.64 30.11 -63.69
N GLY A 141 17.38 29.81 -63.40
CA GLY A 141 16.51 29.04 -64.30
C GLY A 141 16.69 27.52 -64.15
N ASP A 142 17.53 27.09 -63.21
CA ASP A 142 17.63 25.72 -62.75
C ASP A 142 16.44 25.38 -61.83
N GLU A 143 15.91 24.16 -61.91
CA GLU A 143 14.84 23.66 -61.03
C GLU A 143 15.33 23.33 -59.62
N PHE A 144 16.64 23.20 -59.43
CA PHE A 144 17.28 22.91 -58.14
C PHE A 144 17.71 24.17 -57.39
N ASP A 145 17.75 25.32 -58.05
CA ASP A 145 18.03 26.61 -57.42
C ASP A 145 16.77 27.35 -56.99
N LYS A 146 16.88 28.11 -55.90
CA LYS A 146 15.83 29.03 -55.46
C LYS A 146 16.13 30.48 -55.87
N ASP A 147 15.13 31.16 -56.41
CA ASP A 147 15.23 32.59 -56.75
C ASP A 147 15.60 33.43 -55.50
N LEU A 148 16.53 34.38 -55.66
CA LEU A 148 16.99 35.30 -54.62
C LEU A 148 16.54 36.75 -54.88
N ASN A 149 15.25 37.02 -54.79
CA ASN A 149 14.73 38.35 -55.09
C ASN A 149 15.02 39.34 -53.94
N GLU A 150 15.51 40.53 -54.29
CA GLU A 150 15.73 41.60 -53.34
C GLU A 150 14.41 42.05 -52.68
N GLY A 151 14.43 42.20 -51.35
CA GLY A 151 13.29 42.66 -50.55
C GLY A 151 12.34 41.55 -50.09
N GLU A 152 12.61 40.29 -50.42
CA GLU A 152 11.84 39.14 -49.95
C GLU A 152 12.41 38.56 -48.64
N ALA A 153 11.54 38.02 -47.80
CA ALA A 153 11.97 37.24 -46.64
C ALA A 153 12.38 35.84 -47.11
N VAL A 154 13.65 35.50 -46.90
CA VAL A 154 14.26 34.26 -47.36
C VAL A 154 14.62 33.41 -46.15
N ASP A 155 14.15 32.16 -46.15
CA ASP A 155 14.58 31.15 -45.18
C ASP A 155 15.98 30.67 -45.54
N PHE A 156 16.93 30.87 -44.65
CA PHE A 156 18.27 30.30 -44.74
C PHE A 156 18.43 29.14 -43.77
N ILE A 157 19.19 28.14 -44.18
CA ILE A 157 19.75 27.11 -43.32
C ILE A 157 21.27 27.18 -43.38
N TRP A 158 21.92 26.92 -42.26
CA TRP A 158 23.37 26.87 -42.17
C TRP A 158 23.81 25.62 -41.41
N ALA A 159 25.01 25.15 -41.70
CA ALA A 159 25.66 24.08 -40.96
C ALA A 159 27.18 24.15 -41.09
N HIS A 160 27.89 23.59 -40.12
CA HIS A 160 29.34 23.40 -40.19
C HIS A 160 29.79 22.07 -39.58
N GLY A 161 31.03 21.69 -39.86
CA GLY A 161 31.63 20.47 -39.33
C GLY A 161 31.63 20.40 -37.80
N LYS A 162 31.49 19.18 -37.26
CA LYS A 162 31.47 18.92 -35.79
C LYS A 162 32.77 19.30 -35.09
N THR A 163 33.88 19.22 -35.80
CA THR A 163 35.22 19.48 -35.27
C THR A 163 36.02 20.28 -36.29
N GLU A 164 37.05 20.99 -35.84
CA GLU A 164 37.99 21.76 -36.66
C GLU A 164 38.89 20.90 -37.59
N ALA A 165 38.57 19.60 -37.73
CA ALA A 165 39.23 18.66 -38.63
C ALA A 165 38.26 18.09 -39.69
N ASN A 166 36.98 18.46 -39.64
CA ASN A 166 35.97 18.04 -40.62
C ASN A 166 36.05 18.95 -41.84
N PHE A 167 37.04 18.74 -42.71
CA PHE A 167 37.26 19.59 -43.89
C PHE A 167 36.35 19.26 -45.08
N THR A 168 35.81 18.04 -45.12
CA THR A 168 34.83 17.60 -46.12
C THR A 168 33.45 17.44 -45.51
N VAL A 169 32.43 17.53 -46.36
CA VAL A 169 31.03 17.43 -45.99
C VAL A 169 30.80 16.11 -45.25
N SER A 170 30.32 16.27 -44.03
CA SER A 170 30.14 15.19 -43.07
C SER A 170 29.01 15.56 -42.11
N ASN A 171 28.46 14.60 -41.38
CA ASN A 171 27.35 14.88 -40.47
C ASN A 171 27.72 15.97 -39.42
N HIS A 172 27.07 17.14 -39.48
CA HIS A 172 27.27 18.30 -38.59
C HIS A 172 26.69 18.11 -37.18
N GLY A 173 25.75 17.17 -36.99
CA GLY A 173 25.06 16.96 -35.71
C GLY A 173 24.00 18.03 -35.42
N ASN A 174 23.37 17.96 -34.25
CA ASN A 174 22.16 18.76 -33.97
C ASN A 174 22.44 20.16 -33.42
N VAL A 175 23.69 20.48 -33.10
CA VAL A 175 24.10 21.76 -32.48
C VAL A 175 24.90 22.67 -33.43
N ASN A 176 25.44 22.12 -34.52
CA ASN A 176 26.26 22.87 -35.49
C ASN A 176 25.46 23.17 -36.77
N ARG A 177 24.18 23.49 -36.58
CA ARG A 177 23.24 23.83 -37.64
C ARG A 177 22.22 24.83 -37.12
N GLY A 178 21.60 25.59 -38.01
CA GLY A 178 20.48 26.44 -37.66
C GLY A 178 19.66 26.83 -38.88
N SER A 179 18.55 27.51 -38.62
CA SER A 179 17.74 28.14 -39.64
C SER A 179 17.39 29.54 -39.20
N VAL A 180 17.39 30.46 -40.15
CA VAL A 180 17.03 31.84 -39.92
C VAL A 180 16.19 32.39 -41.05
N ILE A 181 15.37 33.39 -40.75
CA ILE A 181 14.66 34.16 -41.76
C ILE A 181 15.37 35.51 -41.87
N LEU A 182 15.90 35.79 -43.06
CA LEU A 182 16.55 37.05 -43.38
C LEU A 182 15.68 37.82 -44.37
N ASN A 183 15.40 39.10 -44.07
CA ASN A 183 14.86 39.99 -45.08
C ASN A 183 16.00 40.36 -46.05
N PHE A 184 15.93 39.90 -47.29
CA PHE A 184 17.03 39.96 -48.24
C PHE A 184 17.07 41.31 -48.99
N THR A 185 17.21 42.40 -48.23
CA THR A 185 17.29 43.78 -48.74
C THR A 185 18.74 44.28 -48.68
N ASP A 186 19.28 44.82 -49.78
CA ASP A 186 20.63 45.40 -49.83
C ASP A 186 20.58 46.92 -49.61
N ASP A 187 20.68 47.34 -48.36
CA ASP A 187 20.62 48.75 -47.95
C ASP A 187 21.98 49.34 -47.51
N GLY A 188 23.04 48.51 -47.53
CA GLY A 188 24.38 48.87 -47.05
C GLY A 188 24.51 48.92 -45.52
N GLY A 189 23.54 48.36 -44.80
CA GLY A 189 23.48 48.32 -43.34
C GLY A 189 23.59 46.92 -42.75
N SER A 190 23.11 46.76 -41.52
CA SER A 190 23.02 45.48 -40.82
C SER A 190 21.56 45.04 -40.77
N ASN A 191 21.27 43.86 -41.32
CA ASN A 191 19.93 43.28 -41.34
C ASN A 191 19.68 42.42 -40.10
N ASP A 192 18.53 42.65 -39.47
CA ASP A 192 18.02 41.79 -38.41
C ASP A 192 17.59 40.43 -38.99
N VAL A 193 17.88 39.38 -38.22
CA VAL A 193 17.64 37.99 -38.58
C VAL A 193 16.71 37.37 -37.54
N ILE A 194 15.64 36.71 -37.99
CA ILE A 194 14.74 35.96 -37.09
C ILE A 194 15.29 34.53 -36.97
N ILE A 195 15.88 34.21 -35.83
CA ILE A 195 16.36 32.86 -35.54
C ILE A 195 15.15 31.94 -35.31
N VAL A 196 15.04 30.88 -36.11
CA VAL A 196 13.97 29.89 -36.00
C VAL A 196 14.45 28.77 -35.07
N ASP A 197 14.15 28.90 -33.77
CA ASP A 197 14.60 27.93 -32.76
C ASP A 197 13.92 26.56 -32.93
N GLY A 198 14.63 25.63 -33.58
CA GLY A 198 14.29 24.20 -33.62
C GLY A 198 14.41 23.48 -32.28
N HIS A 199 14.77 24.18 -31.19
CA HIS A 199 15.11 23.59 -29.89
C HIS A 199 13.94 23.45 -28.90
N ASN A 200 12.76 24.02 -29.19
CA ASN A 200 11.66 24.04 -28.22
C ASN A 200 11.14 22.65 -27.85
N THR A 201 10.99 21.73 -28.81
CA THR A 201 10.48 20.38 -28.53
C THR A 201 11.46 19.56 -27.69
N TYR A 202 12.76 19.75 -27.91
CA TYR A 202 13.82 19.12 -27.13
C TYR A 202 13.78 19.55 -25.66
N TYR A 203 13.73 20.86 -25.40
CA TYR A 203 13.66 21.38 -24.03
C TYR A 203 12.38 20.98 -23.33
N ILE A 204 11.23 21.00 -24.03
CA ILE A 204 9.95 20.52 -23.49
C ILE A 204 10.07 19.04 -23.11
N HIS A 205 10.64 18.20 -23.96
CA HIS A 205 10.87 16.78 -23.66
C HIS A 205 11.79 16.58 -22.45
N LYS A 206 12.95 17.25 -22.42
CA LYS A 206 13.94 17.19 -21.33
C LYS A 206 13.32 17.56 -19.99
N TRP A 207 12.74 18.76 -19.90
CA TRP A 207 12.22 19.29 -18.64
C TRP A 207 10.98 18.55 -18.17
N THR A 208 10.08 18.18 -19.07
CA THR A 208 8.89 17.41 -18.71
C THR A 208 9.26 16.05 -18.14
N ASN A 209 10.17 15.32 -18.81
CA ASN A 209 10.60 14.02 -18.31
C ASN A 209 11.40 14.13 -17.02
N PHE A 210 12.25 15.15 -16.87
CA PHE A 210 12.94 15.41 -15.60
C PHE A 210 11.95 15.68 -14.45
N ALA A 211 10.95 16.53 -14.64
CA ALA A 211 9.94 16.80 -13.62
C ALA A 211 9.12 15.54 -13.28
N CYS A 212 8.68 14.80 -14.31
CA CYS A 212 7.81 13.63 -14.14
C CYS A 212 8.54 12.45 -13.53
N TRP A 213 9.62 11.98 -14.17
CA TRP A 213 10.36 10.81 -13.71
C TRP A 213 11.39 11.14 -12.65
N GLY A 214 11.92 12.37 -12.60
CA GLY A 214 12.96 12.78 -11.66
C GLY A 214 12.40 13.11 -10.29
N ILE A 215 11.18 13.66 -10.22
CA ILE A 215 10.56 14.12 -8.97
C ILE A 215 9.17 13.49 -8.76
N ALA A 216 8.23 13.67 -9.69
CA ALA A 216 6.84 13.31 -9.47
C ALA A 216 6.63 11.79 -9.25
N SER A 217 7.43 10.94 -9.91
CA SER A 217 7.38 9.49 -9.75
C SER A 217 7.71 9.05 -8.30
N ASP A 218 8.68 9.71 -7.66
CA ASP A 218 9.00 9.46 -6.24
C ASP A 218 7.85 9.88 -5.34
N VAL A 219 7.26 11.06 -5.58
CA VAL A 219 6.09 11.53 -4.83
C VAL A 219 4.93 10.55 -4.97
N ALA A 220 4.65 10.06 -6.17
CA ALA A 220 3.59 9.09 -6.42
C ALA A 220 3.83 7.77 -5.66
N ILE A 221 5.09 7.31 -5.58
CA ILE A 221 5.46 6.11 -4.81
C ILE A 221 5.34 6.36 -3.30
N VAL A 222 5.80 7.51 -2.81
CA VAL A 222 5.67 7.95 -1.41
C VAL A 222 4.20 7.95 -0.99
N VAL A 223 3.31 8.53 -1.80
CA VAL A 223 1.85 8.52 -1.59
C VAL A 223 1.32 7.08 -1.51
N GLY A 224 1.63 6.25 -2.51
CA GLY A 224 1.13 4.87 -2.57
C GLY A 224 1.62 4.00 -1.40
N ARG A 225 2.85 4.23 -0.93
CA ARG A 225 3.55 3.37 0.05
C ARG A 225 3.32 3.80 1.49
N TYR A 226 3.38 5.09 1.80
CA TYR A 226 3.38 5.57 3.19
C TYR A 226 2.01 6.03 3.67
N TYR A 227 1.12 6.48 2.77
CA TYR A 227 -0.22 6.94 3.13
C TYR A 227 -1.27 5.83 3.08
N LYS A 228 -0.91 4.59 3.51
CA LYS A 228 -1.77 3.38 3.38
C LYS A 228 -3.17 3.53 3.97
N THR A 229 -3.34 4.43 4.92
CA THR A 229 -4.58 4.72 5.66
C THR A 229 -5.48 5.74 4.99
N TRP A 230 -4.93 6.54 4.08
CA TRP A 230 -5.71 7.58 3.43
C TRP A 230 -6.53 6.96 2.31
N GLY A 231 -7.86 7.04 2.41
CA GLY A 231 -8.79 6.45 1.43
C GLY A 231 -8.54 6.92 0.00
N TYR A 232 -7.99 8.12 -0.17
CA TYR A 232 -7.69 8.69 -1.48
C TYR A 232 -6.31 8.31 -2.05
N ARG A 233 -5.49 7.57 -1.30
CA ARG A 233 -4.09 7.28 -1.70
C ARG A 233 -3.98 6.58 -3.05
N THR A 234 -4.87 5.63 -3.34
CA THR A 234 -4.82 4.83 -4.56
C THR A 234 -5.20 5.69 -5.76
N TYR A 235 -6.17 6.58 -5.58
CA TYR A 235 -6.56 7.57 -6.59
C TYR A 235 -5.46 8.59 -6.84
N LEU A 236 -4.84 9.17 -5.80
CA LEU A 236 -3.76 10.14 -5.99
C LEU A 236 -2.52 9.48 -6.63
N HIS A 237 -2.14 8.29 -6.16
CA HIS A 237 -1.06 7.51 -6.77
C HIS A 237 -1.33 7.22 -8.26
N GLY A 238 -2.54 6.73 -8.57
CA GLY A 238 -2.94 6.45 -9.95
C GLY A 238 -2.97 7.70 -10.82
N PHE A 239 -3.52 8.81 -10.31
CA PHE A 239 -3.60 10.09 -11.01
C PHE A 239 -2.20 10.64 -11.35
N LEU A 240 -1.28 10.65 -10.38
CA LEU A 240 0.09 11.10 -10.61
C LEU A 240 0.79 10.26 -11.68
N PHE A 241 0.63 8.93 -11.66
CA PHE A 241 1.21 8.08 -12.69
C PHE A 241 0.54 8.24 -14.06
N ILE A 242 -0.77 8.47 -14.13
CA ILE A 242 -1.45 8.81 -15.40
C ILE A 242 -0.86 10.10 -15.97
N LEU A 243 -0.68 11.13 -15.14
CA LEU A 243 -0.08 12.40 -15.57
C LEU A 243 1.36 12.22 -16.07
N ILE A 244 2.19 11.47 -15.33
CA ILE A 244 3.57 11.14 -15.72
C ILE A 244 3.61 10.39 -17.05
N VAL A 245 2.79 9.36 -17.22
CA VAL A 245 2.80 8.53 -18.43
C VAL A 245 2.29 9.32 -19.63
N THR A 246 1.20 10.06 -19.48
CA THR A 246 0.62 10.86 -20.57
C THR A 246 1.55 11.99 -21.02
N SER A 247 2.20 12.70 -20.08
CA SER A 247 3.15 13.78 -20.43
C SER A 247 4.42 13.24 -21.08
N SER A 248 4.99 12.13 -20.57
CA SER A 248 6.16 11.49 -21.17
C SER A 248 5.89 10.98 -22.58
N ILE A 249 4.76 10.31 -22.80
CA ILE A 249 4.38 9.83 -24.14
C ILE A 249 4.13 11.02 -25.07
N THR A 250 3.39 12.04 -24.63
CA THR A 250 3.06 13.20 -25.47
C THR A 250 4.32 13.94 -25.92
N THR A 251 5.24 14.23 -25.00
CA THR A 251 6.48 14.95 -25.33
C THR A 251 7.45 14.10 -26.16
N ALA A 252 7.48 12.78 -25.97
CA ALA A 252 8.22 11.88 -26.85
C ALA A 252 7.61 11.83 -28.25
N MET A 253 6.28 11.78 -28.38
CA MET A 253 5.60 11.82 -29.68
C MET A 253 5.80 13.16 -30.39
N MET A 254 5.82 14.29 -29.67
CA MET A 254 6.17 15.59 -30.24
C MET A 254 7.61 15.59 -30.80
N MET A 255 8.57 15.07 -30.04
CA MET A 255 9.96 14.95 -30.49
C MET A 255 10.12 14.02 -31.70
N LEU A 256 9.39 12.89 -31.73
CA LEU A 256 9.37 11.98 -32.86
C LEU A 256 8.64 12.57 -34.08
N SER A 257 7.64 13.42 -33.87
CA SER A 257 6.92 14.07 -34.97
C SER A 257 7.78 15.11 -35.70
N THR A 258 8.71 15.75 -34.98
CA THR A 258 9.67 16.69 -35.58
C THR A 258 10.82 16.00 -36.32
N ASP A 259 11.07 14.71 -36.05
CA ASP A 259 12.18 13.96 -36.66
C ASP A 259 11.80 12.49 -36.86
N TRP A 260 10.70 12.26 -37.59
CA TRP A 260 10.14 10.91 -37.78
C TRP A 260 11.13 9.96 -38.48
N ALA A 261 11.99 10.54 -39.31
CA ALA A 261 13.04 9.84 -40.03
C ALA A 261 13.96 9.06 -39.09
N VAL A 262 14.17 9.48 -37.84
CA VAL A 262 15.00 8.77 -36.84
C VAL A 262 14.49 7.36 -36.53
N LEU A 263 13.20 7.07 -36.73
CA LEU A 263 12.63 5.73 -36.54
C LEU A 263 12.84 4.81 -37.75
N GLU A 264 13.20 5.35 -38.92
CA GLU A 264 13.56 4.52 -40.07
C GLU A 264 14.87 3.78 -39.79
N TRP A 265 14.91 2.49 -40.13
CA TRP A 265 16.03 1.63 -39.75
C TRP A 265 17.40 2.13 -40.25
N SER A 266 17.45 2.72 -41.46
CA SER A 266 18.65 3.32 -42.01
C SER A 266 19.18 4.45 -41.12
N ASN A 267 18.31 5.39 -40.74
CA ASN A 267 18.68 6.57 -39.98
C ASN A 267 18.90 6.24 -38.50
N PHE A 268 18.16 5.27 -37.96
CA PHE A 268 18.36 4.75 -36.61
C PHE A 268 19.76 4.16 -36.45
N LYS A 269 20.24 3.38 -37.44
CA LYS A 269 21.57 2.76 -37.40
C LYS A 269 22.70 3.80 -37.40
N GLU A 270 22.46 4.95 -38.01
CA GLU A 270 23.41 6.08 -38.07
C GLU A 270 23.41 6.94 -36.80
N GLN A 271 22.43 6.76 -35.91
CA GLN A 271 22.41 7.46 -34.62
C GLN A 271 23.57 7.01 -33.71
N SER A 272 23.97 7.89 -32.79
CA SER A 272 24.93 7.51 -31.75
C SER A 272 24.40 6.34 -30.92
N VAL A 273 25.30 5.47 -30.43
CA VAL A 273 24.94 4.34 -29.55
C VAL A 273 24.12 4.81 -28.34
N LYS A 274 24.41 6.00 -27.82
CA LYS A 274 23.65 6.63 -26.72
C LYS A 274 22.20 6.92 -27.12
N ASN A 275 21.98 7.49 -28.30
CA ASN A 275 20.63 7.78 -28.82
C ASN A 275 19.85 6.50 -29.11
N GLN A 276 20.49 5.51 -29.76
CA GLN A 276 19.87 4.21 -30.04
C GLN A 276 19.38 3.54 -28.75
N PHE A 277 20.25 3.52 -27.73
CA PHE A 277 19.93 2.98 -26.42
C PHE A 277 18.78 3.74 -25.75
N HIS A 278 18.80 5.08 -25.80
CA HIS A 278 17.72 5.91 -25.26
C HIS A 278 16.38 5.60 -25.93
N ILE A 279 16.33 5.51 -27.27
CA ILE A 279 15.08 5.22 -28.01
C ILE A 279 14.56 3.81 -27.71
N ILE A 280 15.43 2.79 -27.70
CA ILE A 280 15.04 1.41 -27.43
C ILE A 280 14.46 1.26 -26.03
N ILE A 281 15.11 1.83 -25.01
CA ILE A 281 14.60 1.78 -23.64
C ILE A 281 13.29 2.55 -23.53
N PHE A 282 13.17 3.71 -24.17
CA PHE A 282 11.92 4.46 -24.19
C PHE A 282 10.75 3.59 -24.70
N MET A 283 10.91 2.91 -25.84
CA MET A 283 9.84 2.05 -26.39
C MET A 283 9.46 0.91 -25.43
N LEU A 284 10.45 0.24 -24.83
CA LEU A 284 10.20 -0.81 -23.85
C LEU A 284 9.45 -0.27 -22.63
N VAL A 285 9.92 0.85 -22.08
CA VAL A 285 9.32 1.50 -20.91
C VAL A 285 7.90 1.97 -21.23
N ALA A 286 7.64 2.53 -22.42
CA ALA A 286 6.32 2.97 -22.86
C ALA A 286 5.28 1.85 -22.81
N ILE A 287 5.61 0.69 -23.36
CA ILE A 287 4.71 -0.48 -23.31
C ILE A 287 4.44 -0.90 -21.86
N LEU A 288 5.49 -0.96 -21.03
CA LEU A 288 5.36 -1.35 -19.63
C LEU A 288 4.57 -0.32 -18.80
N MET A 289 4.72 0.98 -19.07
CA MET A 289 3.97 2.07 -18.45
C MET A 289 2.46 1.96 -18.71
N VAL A 290 2.07 1.72 -19.96
CA VAL A 290 0.67 1.53 -20.35
C VAL A 290 0.10 0.28 -19.67
N ALA A 291 0.84 -0.83 -19.72
CA ALA A 291 0.44 -2.08 -19.06
C ALA A 291 0.28 -1.91 -17.53
N GLN A 292 1.18 -1.16 -16.88
CA GLN A 292 1.08 -0.87 -15.45
C GLN A 292 -0.10 0.04 -15.11
N SER A 293 -0.43 1.01 -15.97
CA SER A 293 -1.57 1.90 -15.76
C SER A 293 -2.89 1.13 -15.83
N ILE A 294 -3.06 0.29 -16.86
CA ILE A 294 -4.23 -0.59 -16.99
C ILE A 294 -4.29 -1.57 -15.82
N GLY A 295 -3.17 -2.20 -15.48
CA GLY A 295 -3.07 -3.13 -14.35
C GLY A 295 -3.45 -2.48 -13.01
N GLY A 296 -3.02 -1.23 -12.79
CA GLY A 296 -3.34 -0.44 -11.59
C GLY A 296 -4.83 -0.11 -11.50
N ILE A 297 -5.46 0.30 -12.61
CA ILE A 297 -6.92 0.56 -12.67
C ILE A 297 -7.71 -0.71 -12.37
N LEU A 298 -7.37 -1.82 -13.04
CA LEU A 298 -8.02 -3.12 -12.80
C LEU A 298 -7.84 -3.58 -11.35
N TYR A 299 -6.65 -3.38 -10.78
CA TYR A 299 -6.38 -3.69 -9.39
C TYR A 299 -7.22 -2.83 -8.42
N ASN A 300 -7.33 -1.53 -8.66
CA ASN A 300 -8.15 -0.64 -7.84
C ASN A 300 -9.64 -1.03 -7.91
N TYR A 301 -10.16 -1.34 -9.10
CA TYR A 301 -11.51 -1.85 -9.28
C TYR A 301 -11.72 -3.14 -8.46
N MET A 302 -10.77 -4.07 -8.52
CA MET A 302 -10.82 -5.30 -7.73
C MET A 302 -10.76 -5.08 -6.21
N LEU A 303 -9.96 -4.13 -5.72
CA LEU A 303 -9.89 -3.77 -4.31
C LEU A 303 -11.20 -3.14 -3.80
N SER A 304 -11.81 -2.29 -4.62
CA SER A 304 -13.06 -1.60 -4.30
C SER A 304 -14.29 -2.54 -4.34
N SER A 305 -14.16 -3.68 -5.02
CA SER A 305 -15.23 -4.66 -5.12
C SER A 305 -15.58 -5.29 -3.77
N LEU A 306 -16.87 -5.26 -3.43
CA LEU A 306 -17.42 -5.98 -2.28
C LEU A 306 -17.71 -7.45 -2.57
N LYS A 307 -17.56 -7.91 -3.81
CA LYS A 307 -17.71 -9.33 -4.17
C LYS A 307 -16.45 -10.08 -3.76
N VAL A 308 -16.63 -11.20 -3.04
CA VAL A 308 -15.54 -12.07 -2.61
C VAL A 308 -14.76 -12.53 -3.85
N ASN A 309 -13.50 -12.12 -3.95
CA ASN A 309 -12.62 -12.52 -5.04
C ASN A 309 -11.28 -12.99 -4.47
N GLN A 310 -11.15 -14.31 -4.30
CA GLN A 310 -9.94 -14.92 -3.73
C GLN A 310 -8.68 -14.66 -4.58
N LYS A 311 -8.81 -14.31 -5.87
CA LYS A 311 -7.68 -13.99 -6.76
C LYS A 311 -7.09 -12.59 -6.52
N VAL A 312 -7.62 -11.81 -5.58
CA VAL A 312 -7.12 -10.46 -5.25
C VAL A 312 -5.77 -10.51 -4.52
N SER A 313 -5.43 -11.58 -3.81
CA SER A 313 -4.24 -11.61 -2.94
C SER A 313 -2.88 -11.72 -3.64
N VAL A 314 -2.82 -12.28 -4.86
CA VAL A 314 -1.55 -12.50 -5.60
C VAL A 314 -1.16 -11.29 -6.46
N LYS A 315 -2.13 -10.48 -6.87
CA LYS A 315 -1.97 -9.36 -7.81
C LYS A 315 -1.22 -8.12 -7.27
N PRO A 316 -1.28 -7.75 -5.97
CA PRO A 316 -0.54 -6.61 -5.44
C PRO A 316 0.97 -6.77 -5.62
N SER A 317 1.48 -8.00 -5.48
CA SER A 317 2.90 -8.30 -5.66
C SER A 317 3.34 -8.10 -7.10
N ILE A 318 2.53 -8.51 -8.08
CA ILE A 318 2.86 -8.34 -9.51
C ILE A 318 2.90 -6.86 -9.87
N HIS A 319 1.90 -6.08 -9.47
CA HIS A 319 1.88 -4.63 -9.72
C HIS A 319 3.06 -3.92 -9.02
N ALA A 320 3.38 -4.29 -7.78
CA ALA A 320 4.50 -3.70 -7.05
C ALA A 320 5.87 -4.05 -7.69
N ILE A 321 6.07 -5.30 -8.12
CA ILE A 321 7.30 -5.75 -8.79
C ILE A 321 7.45 -5.04 -10.14
N MET A 322 6.42 -5.12 -10.99
CA MET A 322 6.46 -4.50 -12.31
C MET A 322 6.57 -2.97 -12.23
N GLY A 323 5.87 -2.34 -11.29
CA GLY A 323 6.01 -0.91 -11.02
C GLY A 323 7.42 -0.53 -10.59
N SER A 324 8.10 -1.38 -9.81
CA SER A 324 9.51 -1.17 -9.44
C SER A 324 10.45 -1.30 -10.64
N VAL A 325 10.18 -2.24 -11.56
CA VAL A 325 10.92 -2.37 -12.82
C VAL A 325 10.74 -1.12 -13.69
N VAL A 326 9.50 -0.68 -13.91
CA VAL A 326 9.19 0.54 -14.68
C VAL A 326 9.86 1.77 -14.07
N TYR A 327 9.77 1.94 -12.76
CA TYR A 327 10.42 3.03 -12.05
C TYR A 327 11.94 3.03 -12.25
N THR A 328 12.58 1.86 -12.13
CA THR A 328 14.04 1.73 -12.29
C THR A 328 14.45 2.09 -13.71
N LEU A 329 13.76 1.55 -14.71
CA LEU A 329 14.03 1.84 -16.11
C LEU A 329 13.77 3.32 -16.45
N GLY A 330 12.71 3.93 -15.91
CA GLY A 330 12.43 5.36 -16.07
C GLY A 330 13.50 6.26 -15.46
N LYS A 331 14.07 5.88 -14.31
CA LYS A 331 15.22 6.59 -13.72
C LYS A 331 16.47 6.46 -14.57
N LEU A 332 16.78 5.25 -15.06
CA LEU A 332 17.90 5.03 -15.99
C LEU A 332 17.72 5.84 -17.27
N GLN A 333 16.50 5.98 -17.76
CA GLN A 333 16.17 6.77 -18.94
C GLN A 333 16.48 8.26 -18.75
N ILE A 334 16.09 8.87 -17.62
CA ILE A 334 16.49 10.25 -17.31
C ILE A 334 18.01 10.36 -17.24
N ILE A 335 18.65 9.45 -16.51
CA ILE A 335 20.11 9.50 -16.32
C ILE A 335 20.81 9.47 -17.69
N ALA A 336 20.38 8.58 -18.59
CA ALA A 336 20.88 8.53 -19.95
C ALA A 336 20.66 9.86 -20.70
N GLY A 337 19.46 10.46 -20.60
CA GLY A 337 19.19 11.77 -21.22
C GLY A 337 20.06 12.90 -20.64
N LEU A 338 20.25 12.96 -19.33
CA LEU A 338 21.10 13.98 -18.69
C LEU A 338 22.58 13.80 -19.03
N PHE A 339 23.05 12.57 -19.22
CA PHE A 339 24.40 12.29 -19.73
C PHE A 339 24.59 12.66 -21.20
N MET A 340 23.53 12.64 -22.00
CA MET A 340 23.57 13.15 -23.38
C MET A 340 23.74 14.67 -23.39
N ASP A 341 23.13 15.36 -22.42
CA ASP A 341 23.20 16.82 -22.26
C ASP A 341 24.40 17.35 -21.47
N ASN A 342 25.15 16.48 -20.78
CA ASN A 342 26.17 16.87 -19.80
C ASN A 342 25.64 17.84 -18.72
N ASP A 343 24.36 17.75 -18.34
CA ASP A 343 23.73 18.66 -17.38
C ASP A 343 23.96 18.22 -15.92
N VAL A 344 25.13 18.55 -15.39
CA VAL A 344 25.57 18.17 -14.04
C VAL A 344 24.62 18.68 -12.95
N ARG A 345 23.98 19.84 -13.15
CA ARG A 345 23.07 20.44 -12.18
C ARG A 345 21.84 19.55 -11.95
N LEU A 346 21.20 19.11 -13.04
CA LEU A 346 20.04 18.22 -12.96
C LEU A 346 20.42 16.84 -12.40
N MET A 347 21.62 16.33 -12.69
CA MET A 347 22.11 15.09 -12.09
C MET A 347 22.25 15.18 -10.57
N LEU A 348 22.76 16.30 -10.03
CA LEU A 348 22.86 16.52 -8.59
C LEU A 348 21.48 16.59 -7.93
N ILE A 349 20.52 17.28 -8.54
CA ILE A 349 19.13 17.36 -8.05
C ILE A 349 18.51 15.96 -8.02
N LEU A 350 18.66 15.18 -9.09
CA LEU A 350 18.16 13.80 -9.15
C LEU A 350 18.76 12.93 -8.05
N GLY A 351 20.07 13.05 -7.81
CA GLY A 351 20.77 12.36 -6.73
C GLY A 351 20.25 12.73 -5.33
N ALA A 352 19.95 14.00 -5.09
CA ALA A 352 19.37 14.47 -3.83
C ALA A 352 17.95 13.93 -3.60
N VAL A 353 17.10 13.95 -4.64
CA VAL A 353 15.73 13.39 -4.57
C VAL A 353 15.76 11.89 -4.29
N PHE A 354 16.61 11.14 -5.01
CA PHE A 354 16.74 9.70 -4.82
C PHE A 354 17.25 9.35 -3.42
N THR A 355 18.26 10.07 -2.92
CA THR A 355 18.80 9.91 -1.56
C THR A 355 17.73 10.17 -0.51
N THR A 356 16.95 11.25 -0.67
CA THR A 356 15.84 11.59 0.24
C THR A 356 14.83 10.45 0.30
N ARG A 357 14.43 9.90 -0.85
CA ARG A 357 13.51 8.76 -0.92
C ARG A 357 14.08 7.49 -0.27
N LEU A 358 15.38 7.23 -0.41
CA LEU A 358 16.04 6.11 0.26
C LEU A 358 16.02 6.25 1.79
N ILE A 359 16.28 7.47 2.29
CA ILE A 359 16.19 7.77 3.73
C ILE A 359 14.77 7.54 4.24
N LEU A 360 13.75 8.04 3.53
CA LEU A 360 12.34 7.80 3.88
C LEU A 360 12.00 6.31 3.94
N GLU A 361 12.54 5.50 3.03
CA GLU A 361 12.33 4.06 3.02
C GLU A 361 12.97 3.36 4.22
N ILE A 362 14.21 3.73 4.59
CA ILE A 362 14.88 3.21 5.78
C ILE A 362 14.10 3.59 7.04
N LEU A 363 13.64 4.85 7.15
CA LEU A 363 12.85 5.32 8.28
C LEU A 363 11.50 4.62 8.38
N TYR A 364 10.87 4.32 7.24
CA TYR A 364 9.62 3.56 7.20
C TYR A 364 9.82 2.10 7.64
N GLN A 365 10.86 1.42 7.16
CA GLN A 365 11.17 0.05 7.57
C GLN A 365 11.49 -0.07 9.05
N LYS A 366 12.13 0.96 9.64
CA LYS A 366 12.36 1.06 11.08
C LYS A 366 11.11 1.45 11.90
N GLY A 367 9.98 1.77 11.25
CA GLY A 367 8.74 2.21 11.92
C GLY A 367 8.78 3.63 12.51
N SER A 368 9.91 4.35 12.41
CA SER A 368 10.09 5.70 12.99
C SER A 368 9.23 6.74 12.28
N LEU A 369 9.19 6.73 10.95
CA LEU A 369 8.42 7.68 10.15
C LEU A 369 6.92 7.63 10.48
N VAL A 370 6.43 6.41 10.75
CA VAL A 370 5.03 6.16 11.08
C VAL A 370 4.67 6.76 12.42
N ASN A 371 5.55 6.65 13.41
CA ASN A 371 5.32 7.29 14.70
C ASN A 371 5.21 8.80 14.51
N VAL A 372 6.14 9.46 13.81
CA VAL A 372 6.09 10.92 13.61
C VAL A 372 4.83 11.39 12.86
N VAL A 373 4.48 10.72 11.75
CA VAL A 373 3.29 11.08 10.95
C VAL A 373 1.99 10.86 11.73
N MET A 374 1.94 9.86 12.60
CA MET A 374 0.75 9.52 13.38
C MET A 374 0.67 10.27 14.72
N THR A 375 1.79 10.51 15.40
CA THR A 375 1.82 11.23 16.69
C THR A 375 1.62 12.73 16.53
N GLY A 376 1.82 13.29 15.34
CA GLY A 376 1.49 14.69 15.06
C GLY A 376 -0.02 14.99 15.06
N LYS A 377 -0.88 13.97 15.03
CA LYS A 377 -2.29 14.10 15.38
C LYS A 377 -2.45 13.57 16.80
N ASP A 378 -2.54 14.47 17.77
CA ASP A 378 -2.79 14.11 19.17
C ASP A 378 -3.92 13.09 19.26
N SER A 379 -3.56 11.87 19.66
CA SER A 379 -4.49 10.77 19.96
C SER A 379 -5.37 11.03 21.19
N HIS A 380 -5.41 12.29 21.65
CA HIS A 380 -6.22 12.78 22.75
C HIS A 380 -7.21 13.87 22.35
N SER A 381 -7.29 14.26 21.07
CA SER A 381 -8.56 14.76 20.58
C SER A 381 -9.47 13.54 20.41
N SER A 382 -10.03 13.06 21.53
CA SER A 382 -11.39 12.58 21.50
C SER A 382 -12.15 13.72 20.81
N LYS A 383 -12.38 13.60 19.50
CA LYS A 383 -13.55 14.23 18.92
C LYS A 383 -14.69 13.59 19.71
N VAL A 384 -15.03 14.21 20.83
CA VAL A 384 -16.38 14.21 21.35
C VAL A 384 -17.15 14.66 20.12
N TYR A 385 -17.70 13.69 19.39
CA TYR A 385 -18.53 14.00 18.26
C TYR A 385 -19.61 14.92 18.84
N ASP A 386 -19.73 16.12 18.28
CA ASP A 386 -20.88 16.99 18.51
C ASP A 386 -22.13 16.12 18.51
N ASP A 387 -23.07 16.38 19.42
CA ASP A 387 -24.30 15.63 19.70
C ASP A 387 -25.25 15.40 18.47
N GLY A 388 -24.77 15.64 17.25
CA GLY A 388 -25.36 15.17 16.01
C GLY A 388 -25.36 13.64 15.93
N TYR A 389 -26.48 13.05 16.36
CA TYR A 389 -27.02 11.74 16.01
C TYR A 389 -26.08 10.86 15.15
N ASN A 390 -25.23 10.06 15.81
CA ASN A 390 -24.55 8.95 15.15
C ASN A 390 -25.42 7.70 15.34
N PRO A 391 -26.10 7.19 14.31
CA PRO A 391 -26.93 5.99 14.44
C PRO A 391 -26.12 4.75 14.89
N LEU A 392 -24.79 4.77 14.77
CA LEU A 392 -23.95 3.71 15.34
C LEU A 392 -23.86 3.75 16.87
N LEU A 393 -24.17 4.89 17.51
CA LEU A 393 -24.32 4.98 18.97
C LEU A 393 -25.66 4.39 19.44
N GLU A 394 -26.69 4.35 18.60
CA GLU A 394 -27.93 3.65 18.93
C GLU A 394 -27.72 2.14 19.09
N ILE A 395 -26.67 1.57 18.47
CA ILE A 395 -26.28 0.17 18.68
C ILE A 395 -26.01 -0.11 20.18
N ASN A 396 -25.55 0.86 20.96
CA ASN A 396 -25.39 0.71 22.41
C ASN A 396 -26.71 0.68 23.18
N ASN A 397 -27.74 1.35 22.67
CA ASN A 397 -29.01 1.54 23.36
C ASN A 397 -30.08 0.55 22.91
N SER A 398 -30.00 0.06 21.67
CA SER A 398 -30.90 -0.97 21.16
C SER A 398 -30.37 -2.34 21.55
N HIS A 399 -31.08 -3.03 22.44
CA HIS A 399 -30.86 -4.46 22.67
C HIS A 399 -30.97 -5.21 21.33
N SER A 400 -29.82 -5.59 20.76
CA SER A 400 -29.66 -6.64 19.74
C SER A 400 -30.73 -6.67 18.64
N ASP A 401 -31.08 -5.52 18.08
CA ASP A 401 -32.01 -5.50 16.96
C ASP A 401 -31.22 -5.91 15.71
N GLU A 402 -31.29 -7.20 15.33
CA GLU A 402 -30.72 -7.77 14.09
C GLU A 402 -31.12 -6.93 12.84
N SER A 403 -32.18 -6.11 12.98
CA SER A 403 -32.64 -5.17 11.96
C SER A 403 -31.67 -4.02 11.67
N PHE A 404 -30.85 -3.58 12.64
CA PHE A 404 -29.86 -2.51 12.43
C PHE A 404 -28.63 -3.01 11.65
N GLU A 405 -28.13 -4.21 12.00
CA GLU A 405 -27.02 -4.87 11.30
C GLU A 405 -27.29 -5.06 9.80
N LYS A 406 -28.53 -5.33 9.41
CA LYS A 406 -28.94 -5.55 8.01
C LYS A 406 -29.30 -4.26 7.25
N LYS A 407 -29.60 -3.15 7.93
CA LYS A 407 -30.06 -1.90 7.27
C LYS A 407 -28.99 -0.83 7.14
N SER A 408 -27.89 -0.91 7.91
CA SER A 408 -26.83 0.09 7.79
C SER A 408 -26.05 -0.06 6.48
N SER A 409 -26.04 1.01 5.67
CA SER A 409 -25.17 1.09 4.48
C SER A 409 -23.69 1.27 4.83
N LYS A 410 -23.38 1.53 6.10
CA LYS A 410 -22.01 1.72 6.60
C LYS A 410 -21.38 0.39 7.02
N LEU A 411 -20.09 0.25 6.74
CA LEU A 411 -19.30 -0.90 7.18
C LEU A 411 -18.75 -0.61 8.58
N TRP A 412 -18.94 -1.53 9.52
CA TRP A 412 -18.47 -1.38 10.89
C TRP A 412 -18.12 -2.73 11.53
N CYS A 413 -17.28 -2.73 12.55
CA CYS A 413 -16.96 -3.92 13.34
C CYS A 413 -16.74 -3.56 14.82
N ILE A 414 -16.60 -4.59 15.67
CA ILE A 414 -16.25 -4.43 17.08
C ILE A 414 -14.78 -4.81 17.27
N TYR A 415 -13.99 -3.92 17.87
CA TYR A 415 -12.60 -4.20 18.25
C TYR A 415 -12.40 -3.80 19.70
N LYS A 416 -12.09 -4.75 20.59
CA LYS A 416 -11.88 -4.48 22.02
C LYS A 416 -13.05 -3.69 22.65
N ASN A 417 -14.29 -4.10 22.39
CA ASN A 417 -15.51 -3.40 22.81
C ASN A 417 -15.66 -1.97 22.25
N GLN A 418 -14.97 -1.62 21.17
CA GLN A 418 -15.12 -0.34 20.48
C GLN A 418 -15.77 -0.56 19.12
N VAL A 419 -16.73 0.29 18.76
CA VAL A 419 -17.36 0.30 17.44
C VAL A 419 -16.45 1.07 16.50
N VAL A 420 -15.92 0.40 15.48
CA VAL A 420 -15.00 0.96 14.49
C VAL A 420 -15.75 1.15 13.17
N ASP A 421 -15.76 2.37 12.63
CA ASP A 421 -16.30 2.66 11.29
C ASP A 421 -15.26 2.33 10.22
N LEU A 422 -15.55 1.32 9.41
CA LEU A 422 -14.69 0.83 8.35
C LEU A 422 -14.99 1.50 6.99
N SER A 423 -16.01 2.36 6.91
CA SER A 423 -16.52 2.88 5.63
C SER A 423 -15.49 3.72 4.86
N GLN A 424 -14.55 4.37 5.57
CA GLN A 424 -13.46 5.15 4.98
C GLN A 424 -12.16 4.36 4.81
N MET A 425 -12.13 3.10 5.27
CA MET A 425 -10.93 2.27 5.28
C MET A 425 -10.89 1.35 4.06
N ILE A 426 -9.75 1.31 3.37
CA ILE A 426 -9.49 0.33 2.31
C ILE A 426 -8.65 -0.81 2.87
N HIS A 427 -9.21 -2.03 2.88
CA HIS A 427 -8.43 -3.20 3.28
C HIS A 427 -7.43 -3.59 2.19
N PRO A 428 -6.13 -3.80 2.49
CA PRO A 428 -5.14 -4.19 1.48
C PRO A 428 -5.44 -5.54 0.82
N GLY A 429 -6.19 -6.43 1.49
CA GLY A 429 -6.69 -7.69 0.94
C GLY A 429 -8.01 -7.60 0.17
N GLY A 430 -8.60 -6.40 0.05
CA GLY A 430 -9.89 -6.12 -0.60
C GLY A 430 -11.03 -5.85 0.38
N ASN A 431 -11.92 -4.91 0.02
CA ASN A 431 -13.00 -4.43 0.89
C ASN A 431 -14.11 -5.46 1.15
N TYR A 432 -14.19 -6.54 0.37
CA TYR A 432 -15.08 -7.66 0.69
C TYR A 432 -14.77 -8.28 2.08
N ILE A 433 -13.54 -8.13 2.60
CA ILE A 433 -13.17 -8.57 3.95
C ILE A 433 -13.97 -7.80 5.00
N TRP A 434 -14.12 -6.49 4.84
CA TRP A 434 -14.95 -5.66 5.72
C TRP A 434 -16.40 -6.10 5.74
N LYS A 435 -16.94 -6.47 4.57
CA LYS A 435 -18.29 -7.03 4.49
C LYS A 435 -18.43 -8.36 5.23
N LEU A 436 -17.40 -9.20 5.23
CA LEU A 436 -17.41 -10.49 5.92
C LEU A 436 -17.33 -10.37 7.44
N VAL A 437 -16.77 -9.26 7.96
CA VAL A 437 -16.63 -9.00 9.39
C VAL A 437 -17.59 -7.93 9.90
N GLN A 438 -18.53 -7.50 9.06
CA GLN A 438 -19.50 -6.48 9.43
C GLN A 438 -20.30 -6.93 10.67
N GLY A 439 -20.33 -6.09 11.69
CA GLY A 439 -21.01 -6.37 12.97
C GLY A 439 -20.31 -7.38 13.89
N GLN A 440 -19.18 -7.95 13.49
CA GLN A 440 -18.49 -8.97 14.29
C GLN A 440 -17.38 -8.38 15.16
N ASP A 441 -17.07 -9.10 16.25
CA ASP A 441 -15.83 -8.87 17.00
C ASP A 441 -14.63 -9.36 16.18
N VAL A 442 -13.81 -8.42 15.73
CA VAL A 442 -12.64 -8.67 14.90
C VAL A 442 -11.36 -8.83 15.69
N THR A 443 -11.39 -8.69 17.01
CA THR A 443 -10.20 -8.73 17.88
C THR A 443 -9.40 -10.01 17.65
N ARG A 444 -10.07 -11.17 17.54
CA ARG A 444 -9.42 -12.47 17.29
C ARG A 444 -8.71 -12.57 15.94
N TYR A 445 -9.25 -11.93 14.90
CA TYR A 445 -8.66 -11.91 13.56
C TYR A 445 -7.49 -10.94 13.49
N ILE A 446 -7.65 -9.77 14.10
CA ILE A 446 -6.65 -8.71 14.12
C ILE A 446 -5.38 -9.16 14.84
N LEU A 447 -5.54 -9.84 15.99
CA LEU A 447 -4.42 -10.41 16.76
C LEU A 447 -3.77 -11.64 16.09
N GLY A 448 -4.28 -12.07 14.93
CA GLY A 448 -3.76 -13.23 14.20
C GLY A 448 -3.98 -14.56 14.93
N ALA A 449 -4.98 -14.63 15.81
CA ALA A 449 -5.35 -15.86 16.52
C ALA A 449 -6.25 -16.75 15.64
N TYR A 450 -7.11 -16.14 14.82
CA TYR A 450 -8.07 -16.83 13.95
C TYR A 450 -7.93 -16.40 12.49
N THR A 451 -8.30 -17.31 11.59
CA THR A 451 -8.47 -17.04 10.15
C THR A 451 -9.89 -16.58 9.87
N LEU A 452 -10.07 -15.79 8.81
CA LEU A 452 -11.38 -15.65 8.18
C LEU A 452 -11.63 -16.90 7.33
N ASP A 453 -12.33 -17.86 7.91
CA ASP A 453 -12.46 -19.21 7.36
C ASP A 453 -13.14 -19.25 5.98
N SER A 454 -14.00 -18.27 5.68
CA SER A 454 -14.60 -18.06 4.35
C SER A 454 -13.56 -17.83 3.23
N LEU A 455 -12.33 -17.43 3.58
CA LEU A 455 -11.31 -17.03 2.62
C LEU A 455 -10.19 -18.06 2.41
N LYS A 456 -10.13 -19.13 3.22
CA LYS A 456 -9.03 -20.12 3.19
C LYS A 456 -7.63 -19.47 3.22
N ILE A 457 -7.50 -18.31 3.88
CA ILE A 457 -6.22 -17.57 4.03
C ILE A 457 -5.56 -18.00 5.34
N LYS A 458 -4.23 -18.00 5.40
CA LYS A 458 -3.48 -18.20 6.66
C LYS A 458 -3.77 -17.06 7.65
N THR A 459 -3.56 -17.31 8.94
CA THR A 459 -3.67 -16.25 9.95
C THR A 459 -2.70 -15.13 9.64
N HIS A 460 -3.13 -13.89 9.89
CA HIS A 460 -2.32 -12.71 9.67
C HIS A 460 -2.23 -11.90 10.96
N LYS A 461 -1.02 -11.79 11.54
CA LYS A 461 -0.76 -10.89 12.65
C LYS A 461 -0.63 -9.48 12.08
N HIS A 462 -1.60 -8.61 12.38
CA HIS A 462 -1.53 -7.23 11.93
C HIS A 462 -0.43 -6.48 12.68
N SER A 463 0.17 -5.51 12.03
CA SER A 463 1.19 -4.65 12.65
C SER A 463 0.57 -3.77 13.73
N ILE A 464 1.38 -3.35 14.72
CA ILE A 464 0.96 -2.37 15.75
C ILE A 464 0.40 -1.09 15.10
N TYR A 465 0.95 -0.71 13.95
CA TYR A 465 0.43 0.38 13.12
C TYR A 465 -1.05 0.20 12.79
N THR A 466 -1.43 -0.98 12.30
CA THR A 466 -2.83 -1.28 11.95
C THR A 466 -3.74 -1.19 13.16
N LEU A 467 -3.27 -1.59 14.34
CA LEU A 467 -4.03 -1.49 15.59
C LEU A 467 -4.31 -0.03 15.96
N LYS A 468 -3.27 0.83 15.93
CA LYS A 468 -3.40 2.26 16.21
C LYS A 468 -4.33 2.97 15.21
N ILE A 469 -4.34 2.52 13.96
CA ILE A 469 -5.25 3.07 12.95
C ILE A 469 -6.69 2.73 13.28
N LEU A 470 -6.99 1.48 13.63
CA LEU A 470 -8.35 1.09 13.98
C LEU A 470 -8.87 1.93 15.15
N GLU A 471 -8.01 2.22 16.13
CA GLU A 471 -8.32 3.10 17.25
C GLU A 471 -8.68 4.54 16.82
N GLN A 472 -8.16 5.04 15.68
CA GLN A 472 -8.53 6.36 15.13
C GLN A 472 -9.93 6.39 14.48
N TYR A 473 -10.46 5.23 14.08
CA TYR A 473 -11.77 5.10 13.45
C TYR A 473 -12.85 4.63 14.45
N VAL A 474 -12.54 4.68 15.75
CA VAL A 474 -13.52 4.40 16.81
C VAL A 474 -14.58 5.50 16.81
N THR A 475 -15.84 5.08 16.70
CA THR A 475 -17.01 5.97 16.67
C THR A 475 -17.90 5.82 17.90
N GLY A 476 -17.66 4.80 18.72
CA GLY A 476 -18.39 4.54 19.95
C GLY A 476 -17.77 3.40 20.76
N ILE A 477 -18.27 3.22 21.97
CA ILE A 477 -17.85 2.14 22.88
C ILE A 477 -19.00 1.15 23.01
N TYR A 478 -18.85 -0.05 22.47
CA TYR A 478 -19.77 -1.17 22.67
C TYR A 478 -19.54 -1.81 24.06
N VAL A 479 -19.93 -1.11 25.13
CA VAL A 479 -19.83 -1.61 26.51
C VAL A 479 -21.21 -1.63 27.13
N ASN A 480 -21.53 -2.73 27.83
CA ASN A 480 -22.61 -2.72 28.80
C ASN A 480 -22.18 -1.81 29.96
N PRO A 481 -22.80 -0.63 30.13
CA PRO A 481 -22.30 0.44 31.00
C PRO A 481 -22.16 0.05 32.47
N ASP A 482 -22.77 -1.04 32.93
CA ASP A 482 -22.92 -1.36 34.36
C ASP A 482 -22.00 -2.49 34.88
N LEU A 483 -20.98 -2.89 34.10
CA LEU A 483 -20.10 -3.98 34.49
C LEU A 483 -18.98 -3.54 35.45
N GLU A 484 -19.22 -3.74 36.73
CA GLU A 484 -18.29 -3.45 37.83
C GLU A 484 -17.36 -4.64 38.13
N PHE A 485 -16.34 -4.87 37.27
CA PHE A 485 -15.47 -6.03 37.38
C PHE A 485 -14.33 -5.89 38.36
N PHE A 486 -13.61 -4.77 38.28
CA PHE A 486 -12.42 -4.55 39.07
C PHE A 486 -12.71 -3.55 40.16
N VAL A 487 -12.17 -3.80 41.34
CA VAL A 487 -12.20 -2.87 42.46
C VAL A 487 -10.77 -2.55 42.85
N ASN A 488 -10.47 -1.25 42.87
CA ASN A 488 -9.19 -0.78 43.37
C ASN A 488 -9.11 -1.02 44.89
N THR A 489 -8.07 -1.71 45.33
CA THR A 489 -7.89 -2.15 46.72
C THR A 489 -7.71 -0.99 47.69
N ALA A 490 -7.12 0.11 47.24
CA ALA A 490 -6.80 1.27 48.07
C ALA A 490 -8.01 2.18 48.32
N ASN A 491 -8.84 2.44 47.28
CA ASN A 491 -9.93 3.41 47.37
C ASN A 491 -11.33 2.82 47.12
N ARG A 492 -11.43 1.50 46.92
CA ARG A 492 -12.68 0.78 46.61
C ARG A 492 -13.44 1.29 45.39
N ARG A 493 -12.80 2.07 44.52
CA ARG A 493 -13.42 2.51 43.26
C ARG A 493 -13.46 1.38 42.27
N VAL A 494 -14.62 1.25 41.62
CA VAL A 494 -14.84 0.31 40.55
C VAL A 494 -14.16 0.80 39.27
N VAL A 495 -13.50 -0.12 38.56
CA VAL A 495 -12.93 0.12 37.24
C VAL A 495 -13.56 -0.84 36.24
N LYS A 496 -14.10 -0.29 35.15
CA LYS A 496 -14.85 -1.06 34.13
C LYS A 496 -13.94 -1.85 33.20
N GLN A 497 -12.78 -1.28 32.85
CA GLN A 497 -11.82 -1.89 31.94
C GLN A 497 -10.40 -1.51 32.37
N LEU A 498 -9.50 -2.48 32.36
CA LEU A 498 -8.10 -2.28 32.71
C LEU A 498 -7.18 -2.64 31.55
N ARG A 499 -6.06 -1.92 31.49
CA ARG A 499 -4.85 -2.27 30.74
C ARG A 499 -3.70 -2.10 31.71
N GLU A 500 -3.30 -3.20 32.33
CA GLU A 500 -2.36 -3.19 33.44
C GLU A 500 -1.37 -4.33 33.34
N THR A 501 -0.29 -4.24 34.12
CA THR A 501 0.66 -5.33 34.28
C THR A 501 0.19 -6.25 35.41
N TRP A 502 0.13 -7.54 35.12
CA TRP A 502 -0.26 -8.59 36.05
C TRP A 502 0.88 -9.58 36.22
N LYS A 503 0.98 -10.14 37.41
CA LYS A 503 1.99 -11.14 37.76
C LYS A 503 1.35 -12.52 37.79
N LEU A 504 1.96 -13.49 37.11
CA LEU A 504 1.55 -14.89 37.25
C LEU A 504 1.89 -15.38 38.65
N ASN A 505 0.89 -15.83 39.40
CA ASN A 505 1.03 -16.25 40.80
C ASN A 505 0.85 -17.75 40.99
N THR A 506 -0.20 -18.31 40.39
CA THR A 506 -0.60 -19.70 40.62
C THR A 506 -0.69 -20.44 39.29
N ILE A 507 -0.09 -21.63 39.24
CA ILE A 507 -0.26 -22.59 38.14
C ILE A 507 -0.73 -23.91 38.74
N CYS A 508 -1.89 -24.39 38.32
CA CYS A 508 -2.44 -25.66 38.80
C CYS A 508 -2.82 -26.55 37.60
N PRO A 509 -2.05 -27.60 37.28
CA PRO A 509 -2.35 -28.48 36.17
C PRO A 509 -3.57 -29.35 36.45
N TYR A 510 -4.53 -29.37 35.52
CA TYR A 510 -5.62 -30.35 35.48
C TYR A 510 -5.21 -31.60 34.70
N THR A 511 -4.48 -31.41 33.60
CA THR A 511 -3.87 -32.46 32.77
C THR A 511 -2.51 -31.95 32.26
N ASP A 512 -1.73 -32.81 31.59
CA ASP A 512 -0.47 -32.42 30.94
C ASP A 512 -0.62 -31.28 29.92
N GLN A 513 -1.84 -31.06 29.43
CA GLN A 513 -2.14 -30.07 28.41
C GLN A 513 -3.07 -28.96 28.91
N ILE A 514 -3.65 -29.03 30.10
CA ILE A 514 -4.61 -28.02 30.57
C ILE A 514 -4.26 -27.63 32.00
N ALA A 515 -4.07 -26.34 32.23
CA ALA A 515 -3.79 -25.81 33.56
C ALA A 515 -4.59 -24.53 33.84
N TYR A 516 -4.86 -24.32 35.12
CA TYR A 516 -5.29 -23.05 35.69
C TYR A 516 -4.07 -22.13 35.85
N PHE A 517 -4.25 -20.87 35.48
CA PHE A 517 -3.29 -19.77 35.61
C PHE A 517 -3.98 -18.62 36.35
N GLY A 518 -3.52 -18.35 37.57
CA GLY A 518 -4.00 -17.27 38.43
C GLY A 518 -3.07 -16.07 38.38
N PHE A 519 -3.59 -14.92 37.96
CA PHE A 519 -2.82 -13.68 37.84
C PHE A 519 -3.20 -12.67 38.91
N ILE A 520 -2.21 -12.08 39.58
CA ILE A 520 -2.43 -11.06 40.63
C ILE A 520 -2.04 -9.67 40.15
N ASN A 521 -2.71 -8.67 40.70
CA ASN A 521 -2.34 -7.27 40.59
C ASN A 521 -2.42 -6.61 41.97
N GLU A 522 -1.42 -5.81 42.33
CA GLU A 522 -1.33 -5.19 43.67
C GLU A 522 -2.44 -4.16 43.92
N LYS A 523 -2.93 -3.52 42.85
CA LYS A 523 -3.90 -2.42 42.92
C LYS A 523 -5.34 -2.89 42.79
N TYR A 524 -5.59 -4.06 42.20
CA TYR A 524 -6.93 -4.46 41.79
C TYR A 524 -7.28 -5.86 42.27
N GLN A 525 -8.46 -5.98 42.84
CA GLN A 525 -9.18 -7.23 43.01
C GLN A 525 -10.31 -7.30 41.98
N PHE A 526 -10.79 -8.50 41.68
CA PHE A 526 -11.95 -8.66 40.82
C PHE A 526 -13.14 -9.20 41.60
N LYS A 527 -14.33 -8.82 41.16
CA LYS A 527 -15.59 -9.27 41.72
C LYS A 527 -15.81 -10.74 41.34
N ASN A 528 -15.84 -11.60 42.34
CA ASN A 528 -16.07 -13.04 42.22
C ASN A 528 -17.57 -13.38 42.28
N THR A 529 -18.37 -12.48 42.85
CA THR A 529 -19.83 -12.52 42.81
C THR A 529 -20.33 -11.64 41.67
N LEU A 530 -20.72 -12.25 40.56
CA LEU A 530 -21.26 -11.50 39.43
C LEU A 530 -22.79 -11.53 39.48
N PRO A 531 -23.44 -10.39 39.83
CA PRO A 531 -24.89 -10.32 39.87
C PRO A 531 -25.45 -10.40 38.45
N GLY A 532 -26.21 -11.47 38.20
CA GLY A 532 -26.91 -11.65 36.94
C GLY A 532 -26.04 -12.24 35.82
N LEU A 533 -26.70 -12.47 34.68
CA LEU A 533 -26.16 -13.24 33.56
C LEU A 533 -25.32 -12.39 32.59
N GLN A 534 -25.14 -11.10 32.92
CA GLN A 534 -24.52 -10.09 32.06
C GLN A 534 -22.99 -10.11 32.08
N THR A 535 -22.37 -11.16 32.58
CA THR A 535 -20.91 -11.20 32.79
C THR A 535 -20.24 -12.40 32.13
N PHE A 536 -21.05 -13.32 31.61
CA PHE A 536 -20.58 -14.58 31.08
C PHE A 536 -20.08 -14.45 29.64
N GLY A 537 -19.01 -15.18 29.33
CA GLY A 537 -18.38 -15.19 28.01
C GLY A 537 -17.33 -14.10 27.80
N GLN A 538 -17.03 -13.31 28.82
CA GLN A 538 -16.02 -12.27 28.73
C GLN A 538 -14.60 -12.83 28.62
N TYR A 539 -13.77 -12.14 27.85
CA TYR A 539 -12.39 -12.54 27.61
C TYR A 539 -11.41 -11.41 27.90
N PHE A 540 -10.16 -11.79 28.13
CA PHE A 540 -9.04 -10.89 28.32
C PHE A 540 -8.03 -11.08 27.19
N VAL A 541 -7.43 -9.98 26.75
CA VAL A 541 -6.31 -10.00 25.81
C VAL A 541 -5.02 -10.00 26.63
N ILE A 542 -4.15 -10.97 26.39
CA ILE A 542 -2.91 -11.17 27.14
C ILE A 542 -1.72 -11.10 26.21
N LYS A 543 -0.71 -10.35 26.63
CA LYS A 543 0.57 -10.18 25.95
C LYS A 543 1.72 -10.39 26.94
N SER A 544 2.76 -11.13 26.52
CA SER A 544 4.02 -11.18 27.26
C SER A 544 4.69 -9.81 27.24
N ILE A 545 5.20 -9.36 28.38
CA ILE A 545 6.03 -8.14 28.48
C ILE A 545 7.50 -8.48 28.21
N GLU A 546 7.90 -9.71 28.50
CA GLU A 546 9.29 -10.16 28.41
C GLU A 546 9.71 -10.48 26.97
N ASP A 547 8.77 -10.89 26.11
CA ASP A 547 9.04 -11.27 24.73
C ASP A 547 7.92 -10.83 23.77
N ASP A 548 8.22 -9.82 22.95
CA ASP A 548 7.34 -9.26 21.93
C ASP A 548 7.08 -10.20 20.73
N ASP A 549 7.93 -11.21 20.52
CA ASP A 549 7.73 -12.24 19.50
C ASP A 549 6.61 -13.21 19.89
N ILE A 550 6.32 -13.35 21.19
CA ILE A 550 5.21 -14.17 21.67
C ILE A 550 3.88 -13.56 21.22
N SER A 551 3.04 -14.42 20.67
CA SER A 551 1.77 -13.99 20.11
C SER A 551 0.79 -13.53 21.19
N THR A 552 0.13 -12.39 20.98
CA THR A 552 -0.98 -11.93 21.83
C THR A 552 -2.20 -12.82 21.64
N ARG A 553 -2.90 -13.18 22.72
CA ARG A 553 -4.05 -14.11 22.68
C ARG A 553 -5.20 -13.66 23.57
N GLN A 554 -6.39 -14.17 23.25
CA GLN A 554 -7.59 -14.00 24.05
C GLN A 554 -7.81 -15.23 24.93
N TYR A 555 -8.19 -15.01 26.18
CA TYR A 555 -8.58 -16.07 27.10
C TYR A 555 -9.83 -15.69 27.86
N THR A 556 -10.77 -16.61 27.92
CA THR A 556 -12.00 -16.47 28.71
C THR A 556 -11.68 -16.62 30.19
N MET A 557 -12.25 -15.73 30.99
CA MET A 557 -12.24 -15.87 32.43
C MET A 557 -13.21 -16.97 32.87
N VAL A 558 -12.80 -17.78 33.85
CA VAL A 558 -13.60 -18.91 34.34
C VAL A 558 -13.69 -18.86 35.87
N LEU A 559 -14.64 -18.07 36.38
CA LEU A 559 -14.79 -17.85 37.82
C LEU A 559 -15.11 -19.14 38.58
N SER A 560 -15.95 -20.00 38.00
CA SER A 560 -16.41 -21.26 38.58
C SER A 560 -15.27 -22.21 38.96
N MET A 561 -14.10 -21.99 38.38
CA MET A 561 -12.93 -22.83 38.56
C MET A 561 -11.90 -22.23 39.52
N THR A 562 -12.16 -21.06 40.10
CA THR A 562 -11.37 -20.56 41.24
C THR A 562 -11.44 -21.52 42.42
N TYR A 563 -10.42 -21.50 43.27
CA TYR A 563 -10.39 -22.31 44.49
C TYR A 563 -11.60 -21.99 45.39
N GLN A 564 -11.89 -20.69 45.57
CA GLN A 564 -13.00 -20.18 46.36
C GLN A 564 -14.34 -20.71 45.85
N ARG A 565 -14.60 -20.63 44.54
CA ARG A 565 -15.86 -21.09 43.93
C ARG A 565 -15.99 -22.61 43.96
N THR A 566 -14.90 -23.33 43.74
CA THR A 566 -14.89 -24.80 43.85
C THR A 566 -15.19 -25.26 45.28
N LYS A 567 -14.57 -24.61 46.28
CA LYS A 567 -14.85 -24.87 47.70
C LYS A 567 -16.31 -24.54 48.04
N PHE A 568 -16.78 -23.35 47.68
CA PHE A 568 -18.16 -22.91 47.88
C PHE A 568 -19.17 -23.89 47.26
N ARG A 569 -18.96 -24.30 46.00
CA ARG A 569 -19.82 -25.26 45.30
C ARG A 569 -19.87 -26.62 46.01
N LYS A 570 -18.73 -27.11 46.49
CA LYS A 570 -18.66 -28.37 47.27
C LYS A 570 -19.44 -28.24 48.57
N ASP A 571 -19.19 -27.19 49.34
CA ASP A 571 -19.91 -26.93 50.60
C ASP A 571 -21.42 -26.77 50.37
N LEU A 572 -21.82 -26.11 49.28
CA LEU A 572 -23.23 -25.96 48.89
C LEU A 572 -23.87 -27.29 48.48
N SER A 573 -23.15 -28.13 47.73
CA SER A 573 -23.60 -29.48 47.36
C SER A 573 -23.79 -30.37 48.59
N ASP A 574 -22.87 -30.30 49.56
CA ASP A 574 -22.97 -31.04 50.81
C ASP A 574 -24.13 -30.53 51.68
N LEU A 575 -24.35 -29.22 51.75
CA LEU A 575 -25.52 -28.63 52.42
C LEU A 575 -26.83 -29.11 51.76
N PHE A 576 -26.91 -29.05 50.43
CA PHE A 576 -28.07 -29.52 49.68
C PHE A 576 -28.39 -30.99 49.97
N LYS A 577 -27.37 -31.87 49.99
CA LYS A 577 -27.55 -33.29 50.34
C LYS A 577 -28.03 -33.51 51.78
N LYS A 578 -27.56 -32.69 52.74
CA LYS A 578 -28.03 -32.75 54.14
C LYS A 578 -29.49 -32.34 54.28
N ILE A 579 -29.90 -31.30 53.56
CA ILE A 579 -31.30 -30.86 53.53
C ILE A 579 -32.18 -31.99 52.95
N LEU A 580 -31.76 -32.57 51.81
CA LEU A 580 -32.48 -33.69 51.20
C LEU A 580 -32.62 -34.92 52.11
N SER A 581 -31.61 -35.19 52.95
CA SER A 581 -31.63 -36.33 53.89
C SER A 581 -32.27 -36.00 55.24
N LEU A 582 -32.87 -34.82 55.40
CA LEU A 582 -33.47 -34.33 56.64
C LEU A 582 -32.50 -34.38 57.85
N GLN A 583 -31.20 -34.28 57.59
CA GLN A 583 -30.19 -34.21 58.65
C GLN A 583 -30.18 -32.83 59.29
N SER A 584 -29.89 -32.76 60.59
CA SER A 584 -29.83 -31.48 61.31
C SER A 584 -28.78 -30.55 60.69
N ILE A 585 -29.22 -29.35 60.33
CA ILE A 585 -28.36 -28.31 59.73
C ILE A 585 -27.69 -27.55 60.87
N GLN A 586 -26.64 -28.12 61.45
CA GLN A 586 -25.79 -27.42 62.43
C GLN A 586 -24.65 -26.62 61.78
N LYS A 587 -24.41 -26.80 60.47
CA LYS A 587 -23.30 -26.17 59.73
C LYS A 587 -23.72 -24.78 59.24
N GLU A 588 -22.82 -23.80 59.34
CA GLU A 588 -23.03 -22.46 58.76
C GLU A 588 -23.33 -22.56 57.26
N ILE A 589 -24.29 -21.74 56.81
CA ILE A 589 -24.62 -21.60 55.38
C ILE A 589 -23.35 -21.12 54.67
N PRO A 590 -22.87 -21.84 53.63
CA PRO A 590 -21.68 -21.43 52.88
C PRO A 590 -21.87 -20.01 52.37
N LYS A 591 -20.89 -19.15 52.63
CA LYS A 591 -20.86 -17.78 52.10
C LYS A 591 -19.96 -17.72 50.90
N GLU A 592 -20.44 -17.09 49.84
CA GLU A 592 -19.66 -16.84 48.65
C GLU A 592 -18.75 -15.62 48.86
N GLU A 593 -17.46 -15.77 48.57
CA GLU A 593 -16.52 -14.65 48.65
C GLU A 593 -16.80 -13.65 47.54
N GLU A 594 -17.02 -12.38 47.92
CA GLU A 594 -17.42 -11.32 46.99
C GLU A 594 -16.31 -10.96 45.98
N TYR A 595 -15.06 -11.01 46.44
CA TYR A 595 -13.87 -10.62 45.68
C TYR A 595 -12.84 -11.74 45.65
N CYS A 596 -12.04 -11.77 44.60
CA CYS A 596 -10.86 -12.61 44.54
C CYS A 596 -9.66 -11.80 44.02
N SER A 597 -8.47 -12.24 44.40
CA SER A 597 -7.20 -11.56 44.12
C SER A 597 -6.51 -12.08 42.86
N GLU A 598 -6.85 -13.29 42.40
CA GLU A 598 -6.28 -13.92 41.19
C GLU A 598 -7.25 -13.99 40.01
N LEU A 599 -6.99 -13.27 38.92
CA LEU A 599 -7.75 -13.41 37.67
C LEU A 599 -7.62 -14.85 37.15
N PRO A 600 -8.73 -15.63 37.06
CA PRO A 600 -8.65 -17.06 36.81
C PRO A 600 -8.78 -17.40 35.33
N LEU A 601 -7.72 -17.95 34.74
CA LEU A 601 -7.69 -18.35 33.35
C LEU A 601 -7.34 -19.83 33.21
N ILE A 602 -8.10 -20.57 32.42
CA ILE A 602 -7.77 -21.96 32.09
C ILE A 602 -7.27 -22.01 30.66
N ILE A 603 -6.06 -22.52 30.48
CA ILE A 603 -5.37 -22.50 29.19
C ILE A 603 -5.00 -23.93 28.83
N LYS A 604 -5.35 -24.33 27.60
CA LYS A 604 -4.83 -25.56 27.00
C LYS A 604 -3.53 -25.27 26.26
N ARG A 605 -2.49 -26.04 26.54
CA ARG A 605 -1.22 -26.04 25.83
C ARG A 605 -1.44 -26.50 24.39
N TYR A 606 -0.95 -25.68 23.46
CA TYR A 606 -0.79 -26.04 22.07
C TYR A 606 0.68 -25.90 21.71
N GLN A 607 1.28 -26.95 21.17
CA GLN A 607 2.68 -26.95 20.76
C GLN A 607 2.88 -25.94 19.62
N SER A 608 3.54 -24.83 19.92
CA SER A 608 3.86 -23.78 18.96
C SER A 608 5.03 -22.96 19.47
N LYS A 609 6.08 -22.83 18.64
CA LYS A 609 7.34 -22.14 19.00
C LYS A 609 7.15 -20.69 19.47
N ARG A 610 6.09 -20.00 19.00
CA ARG A 610 5.75 -18.60 19.36
C ARG A 610 4.32 -18.46 19.90
N GLY A 611 3.72 -19.59 20.29
CA GLY A 611 2.35 -19.61 20.80
C GLY A 611 2.31 -19.27 22.28
N PHE A 612 1.49 -18.30 22.67
CA PHE A 612 1.31 -17.92 24.08
C PHE A 612 0.99 -19.11 24.98
N SER A 613 0.14 -20.03 24.52
CA SER A 613 -0.24 -21.21 25.30
C SER A 613 0.93 -22.14 25.61
N SER A 614 1.92 -22.29 24.72
CA SER A 614 3.11 -23.10 25.03
C SER A 614 4.03 -22.33 25.97
N PHE A 615 4.25 -21.05 25.64
CA PHE A 615 5.07 -20.13 26.42
C PHE A 615 4.65 -20.10 27.89
N ILE A 616 3.37 -19.91 28.18
CA ILE A 616 2.89 -19.79 29.56
C ILE A 616 2.93 -21.13 30.33
N HIS A 617 2.84 -22.27 29.65
CA HIS A 617 3.02 -23.58 30.32
C HIS A 617 4.49 -23.91 30.60
N GLU A 618 5.41 -23.27 29.91
CA GLU A 618 6.87 -23.37 30.10
C GLU A 618 7.40 -22.24 31.00
N ASP A 619 6.55 -21.26 31.33
CA ASP A 619 6.88 -20.20 32.26
C ASP A 619 6.83 -20.75 33.68
N ASN A 620 8.02 -21.00 34.21
CA ASN A 620 8.22 -21.56 35.54
C ASN A 620 8.32 -20.47 36.62
N ARG A 621 8.06 -19.20 36.27
CA ARG A 621 8.46 -18.03 37.08
C ARG A 621 7.35 -16.99 37.17
N ASN A 622 7.55 -16.07 38.11
CA ASN A 622 6.78 -14.86 38.41
C ASN A 622 6.63 -13.87 37.22
N GLY A 623 6.37 -14.37 36.00
CA GLY A 623 6.34 -13.62 34.76
C GLY A 623 5.33 -12.48 34.81
N GLN A 624 5.66 -11.39 34.12
CA GLN A 624 4.80 -10.22 34.01
C GLN A 624 4.13 -10.16 32.65
N TYR A 625 2.82 -9.89 32.68
CA TYR A 625 1.95 -9.94 31.52
C TYR A 625 1.14 -8.66 31.44
N GLN A 626 1.02 -8.09 30.23
CA GLN A 626 0.06 -7.04 29.97
C GLN A 626 -1.29 -7.71 29.72
N ILE A 627 -2.25 -7.47 30.61
CA ILE A 627 -3.61 -7.99 30.51
C ILE A 627 -4.56 -6.82 30.28
N GLU A 628 -5.43 -6.98 29.28
CA GLU A 628 -6.43 -6.00 28.88
C GLU A 628 -7.82 -6.61 28.87
N GLY A 629 -8.80 -5.93 29.46
CA GLY A 629 -10.21 -6.36 29.45
C GLY A 629 -11.00 -5.92 30.70
N PRO A 630 -12.17 -6.53 30.96
CA PRO A 630 -12.79 -7.58 30.14
C PRO A 630 -13.32 -7.04 28.80
N TYR A 631 -13.37 -7.94 27.82
CA TYR A 631 -13.93 -7.72 26.49
C TYR A 631 -15.00 -8.77 26.17
N GLY A 632 -15.78 -8.51 25.12
CA GLY A 632 -16.78 -9.43 24.60
C GLY A 632 -18.19 -9.11 25.09
N ASN A 633 -19.15 -9.67 24.36
CA ASN A 633 -20.56 -9.42 24.57
C ASN A 633 -21.14 -10.39 25.60
N ASN A 634 -22.10 -9.88 26.35
CA ASN A 634 -22.78 -10.67 27.37
C ASN A 634 -23.76 -11.65 26.74
N ILE A 635 -23.82 -12.86 27.27
CA ILE A 635 -24.88 -13.81 26.94
C ILE A 635 -26.19 -13.33 27.58
N THR A 636 -27.05 -12.69 26.80
CA THR A 636 -28.39 -12.30 27.27
C THR A 636 -29.27 -13.53 27.41
N ILE A 637 -29.79 -13.74 28.62
CA ILE A 637 -30.69 -14.84 28.95
C ILE A 637 -32.01 -14.24 29.42
N GLU A 638 -33.08 -14.59 28.71
CA GLU A 638 -34.45 -14.22 29.04
C GLU A 638 -35.17 -15.42 29.67
N ASN A 639 -36.26 -15.12 30.37
CA ASN A 639 -37.07 -16.14 31.01
C ASN A 639 -37.78 -16.98 29.94
N GLY A 640 -37.72 -18.30 30.05
CA GLY A 640 -38.27 -19.26 29.10
C GLY A 640 -37.30 -19.68 27.99
N ASN A 641 -36.11 -19.07 27.87
CA ASN A 641 -35.21 -19.36 26.76
C ASN A 641 -34.68 -20.81 26.78
N HIS A 642 -34.62 -21.44 25.60
CA HIS A 642 -33.85 -22.66 25.38
C HIS A 642 -32.54 -22.28 24.69
N LEU A 643 -31.43 -22.42 25.42
CA LEU A 643 -30.08 -22.14 24.96
C LEU A 643 -29.38 -23.43 24.56
N VAL A 644 -28.69 -23.41 23.43
CA VAL A 644 -27.86 -24.53 22.98
C VAL A 644 -26.40 -24.09 22.96
N PHE A 645 -25.56 -24.76 23.74
CA PHE A 645 -24.12 -24.52 23.80
C PHE A 645 -23.41 -25.63 23.04
N ILE A 646 -22.60 -25.27 22.05
CA ILE A 646 -21.85 -26.21 21.21
C ILE A 646 -20.36 -25.91 21.39
N ALA A 647 -19.72 -26.70 22.25
CA ALA A 647 -18.38 -26.49 22.76
C ALA A 647 -17.39 -27.53 22.21
N GLY A 648 -16.18 -27.10 21.84
CA GLY A 648 -15.07 -27.98 21.45
C GLY A 648 -13.85 -27.77 22.34
N GLY A 649 -13.46 -28.77 23.14
CA GLY A 649 -12.32 -28.68 24.06
C GLY A 649 -12.43 -27.46 25.00
N THR A 650 -11.48 -26.54 24.89
CA THR A 650 -11.47 -25.28 25.68
C THR A 650 -12.60 -24.33 25.34
N GLY A 651 -13.32 -24.53 24.23
CA GLY A 651 -14.54 -23.80 23.92
C GLY A 651 -15.68 -24.01 24.93
N LEU A 652 -15.50 -24.89 25.92
CA LEU A 652 -16.41 -25.05 27.06
C LEU A 652 -16.32 -23.88 28.05
N PHE A 653 -15.16 -23.24 28.16
CA PHE A 653 -14.85 -22.27 29.22
C PHE A 653 -15.79 -21.05 29.27
N PRO A 654 -16.22 -20.46 28.14
CA PRO A 654 -17.23 -19.40 28.15
C PRO A 654 -18.58 -19.78 28.78
N PHE A 655 -18.88 -21.07 28.90
CA PHE A 655 -20.17 -21.57 29.37
C PHE A 655 -20.13 -22.10 30.81
N LEU A 656 -18.95 -22.39 31.38
CA LEU A 656 -18.85 -23.04 32.70
C LEU A 656 -19.50 -22.24 33.82
N ASP A 657 -19.31 -20.93 33.84
CA ASP A 657 -19.88 -20.07 34.87
C ASP A 657 -21.43 -20.03 34.79
N ILE A 658 -21.99 -20.09 33.57
CA ILE A 658 -23.46 -20.23 33.36
C ILE A 658 -23.94 -21.60 33.83
N LEU A 659 -23.18 -22.66 33.58
CA LEU A 659 -23.54 -24.01 34.03
C LEU A 659 -23.52 -24.10 35.55
N GLU A 660 -22.55 -23.47 36.22
CA GLU A 660 -22.55 -23.38 37.68
C GLU A 660 -23.76 -22.60 38.20
N TYR A 661 -24.12 -21.50 37.55
CA TYR A 661 -25.34 -20.75 37.88
C TYR A 661 -26.60 -21.62 37.72
N GLN A 662 -26.72 -22.38 36.63
CA GLN A 662 -27.82 -23.33 36.40
C GLN A 662 -27.85 -24.42 37.47
N LEU A 663 -26.69 -24.85 38.00
CA LEU A 663 -26.62 -25.83 39.09
C LEU A 663 -27.23 -25.26 40.38
N LYS A 664 -26.88 -24.02 40.75
CA LYS A 664 -27.48 -23.35 41.90
C LYS A 664 -28.99 -23.18 41.74
N LEU A 665 -29.45 -22.80 40.54
CA LEU A 665 -30.88 -22.73 40.22
C LEU A 665 -31.58 -24.08 40.34
N THR A 666 -30.91 -25.17 39.94
CA THR A 666 -31.45 -26.52 40.06
C THR A 666 -31.62 -26.93 41.52
N TYR A 667 -30.63 -26.65 42.38
CA TYR A 667 -30.76 -26.87 43.81
C TYR A 667 -31.95 -26.09 44.40
N HIS A 668 -32.04 -24.79 44.11
CA HIS A 668 -33.14 -23.94 44.57
C HIS A 668 -34.51 -24.51 44.17
N LYS A 669 -34.68 -24.93 42.91
CA LYS A 669 -35.95 -25.50 42.42
C LYS A 669 -36.32 -26.80 43.11
N ILE A 670 -35.35 -27.69 43.33
CA ILE A 670 -35.61 -28.96 44.03
C ILE A 670 -36.02 -28.69 45.47
N LEU A 671 -35.31 -27.81 46.18
CA LEU A 671 -35.66 -27.44 47.56
C LEU A 671 -37.03 -26.76 47.63
N LEU A 672 -37.33 -25.85 46.69
CA LEU A 672 -38.64 -25.19 46.61
C LEU A 672 -39.76 -26.21 46.42
N LYS A 673 -39.56 -27.18 45.53
CA LYS A 673 -40.53 -28.25 45.26
C LYS A 673 -40.74 -29.16 46.46
N GLN A 674 -39.67 -29.55 47.16
CA GLN A 674 -39.74 -30.58 48.21
C GLN A 674 -40.03 -30.01 49.60
N PHE A 675 -39.59 -28.79 49.90
CA PHE A 675 -39.59 -28.22 51.25
C PHE A 675 -40.11 -26.77 51.32
N GLY A 676 -40.52 -26.18 50.20
CA GLY A 676 -41.09 -24.83 50.16
C GLY A 676 -40.07 -23.69 50.11
N GLN A 677 -40.56 -22.46 50.22
CA GLN A 677 -39.77 -21.23 50.02
C GLN A 677 -38.65 -21.05 51.05
N GLU A 678 -38.90 -21.36 52.32
CA GLU A 678 -37.91 -21.17 53.39
C GLU A 678 -36.64 -21.99 53.14
N ALA A 679 -36.79 -23.26 52.76
CA ALA A 679 -35.66 -24.12 52.42
C ALA A 679 -34.96 -23.67 51.13
N ALA A 680 -35.71 -23.21 50.13
CA ALA A 680 -35.16 -22.73 48.87
C ALA A 680 -34.30 -21.46 49.06
N GLN A 681 -34.73 -20.55 49.93
CA GLN A 681 -34.03 -19.29 50.22
C GLN A 681 -32.65 -19.48 50.87
N ILE A 682 -32.40 -20.65 51.49
CA ILE A 682 -31.06 -21.02 51.96
C ILE A 682 -30.03 -20.98 50.82
N ILE A 683 -30.48 -21.30 49.60
CA ILE A 683 -29.67 -21.21 48.38
C ILE A 683 -30.05 -19.93 47.65
N ASN A 684 -29.41 -18.83 48.02
CA ASN A 684 -29.61 -17.55 47.34
C ASN A 684 -29.08 -17.62 45.89
N THR A 685 -29.98 -17.53 44.92
CA THR A 685 -29.64 -17.52 43.48
C THR A 685 -29.81 -16.15 42.83
N GLY A 686 -30.15 -15.11 43.61
CA GLY A 686 -30.52 -13.79 43.09
C GLY A 686 -31.83 -13.84 42.29
N VAL A 687 -31.88 -13.14 41.15
CA VAL A 687 -33.05 -13.14 40.25
C VAL A 687 -33.16 -14.49 39.54
N VAL A 688 -34.17 -15.29 39.91
CA VAL A 688 -34.45 -16.59 39.28
C VAL A 688 -35.03 -16.40 37.89
N LYS A 689 -34.21 -16.56 36.85
CA LYS A 689 -34.68 -16.73 35.47
C LYS A 689 -34.79 -18.22 35.16
N ASN A 690 -35.94 -18.66 34.64
CA ASN A 690 -36.08 -20.02 34.13
C ASN A 690 -35.53 -20.07 32.71
N PHE A 691 -34.60 -20.98 32.45
CA PHE A 691 -34.14 -21.28 31.09
C PHE A 691 -33.66 -22.72 31.04
N LYS A 692 -33.63 -23.26 29.82
CA LYS A 692 -33.16 -24.61 29.52
C LYS A 692 -31.83 -24.53 28.79
N ILE A 693 -30.88 -25.39 29.16
CA ILE A 693 -29.61 -25.54 28.45
C ILE A 693 -29.52 -26.92 27.83
N THR A 694 -29.04 -26.99 26.59
CA THR A 694 -28.51 -28.22 26.01
C THR A 694 -27.06 -28.02 25.60
N LEU A 695 -26.16 -28.77 26.22
CA LEU A 695 -24.72 -28.73 25.97
C LEU A 695 -24.30 -29.86 25.02
N PHE A 696 -23.76 -29.50 23.86
CA PHE A 696 -23.02 -30.39 22.98
C PHE A 696 -21.53 -30.15 23.18
N LEU A 697 -20.80 -31.13 23.71
CA LEU A 697 -19.38 -30.99 24.03
C LEU A 697 -18.53 -31.99 23.25
N ALA A 698 -17.63 -31.51 22.40
CA ALA A 698 -16.65 -32.34 21.70
C ALA A 698 -15.30 -32.33 22.42
N VAL A 699 -14.83 -33.49 22.86
CA VAL A 699 -13.52 -33.68 23.51
C VAL A 699 -12.79 -34.90 22.94
N ASN A 700 -11.48 -34.95 23.13
CA ASN A 700 -10.67 -36.07 22.62
C ASN A 700 -10.65 -37.25 23.59
N SER A 701 -10.57 -36.97 24.89
CA SER A 701 -10.56 -37.98 25.96
C SER A 701 -11.51 -37.59 27.09
N ALA A 702 -11.80 -38.53 27.98
CA ALA A 702 -12.57 -38.26 29.19
C ALA A 702 -11.82 -37.35 30.18
N GLU A 703 -10.50 -37.26 30.09
CA GLU A 703 -9.65 -36.38 30.93
C GLU A 703 -9.77 -34.91 30.53
N ASP A 704 -10.04 -34.62 29.25
CA ASP A 704 -10.28 -33.28 28.73
C ASP A 704 -11.61 -32.66 29.22
N LEU A 705 -12.44 -33.42 29.94
CA LEU A 705 -13.70 -32.95 30.52
C LEU A 705 -13.42 -32.11 31.78
N ILE A 706 -13.13 -30.83 31.62
CA ILE A 706 -12.93 -29.90 32.74
C ILE A 706 -14.28 -29.48 33.33
N GLY A 707 -14.39 -29.31 34.65
CA GLY A 707 -15.63 -28.88 35.33
C GLY A 707 -16.69 -29.97 35.50
N LYS A 708 -16.30 -31.26 35.52
CA LYS A 708 -17.24 -32.41 35.59
C LYS A 708 -18.19 -32.34 36.77
N ASP A 709 -17.70 -31.85 37.90
CA ASP A 709 -18.46 -31.68 39.12
C ASP A 709 -19.63 -30.68 38.98
N ILE A 710 -19.60 -29.80 37.98
CA ILE A 710 -20.70 -28.88 37.66
C ILE A 710 -21.76 -29.60 36.82
N TYR A 711 -21.42 -30.02 35.60
CA TYR A 711 -22.43 -30.53 34.66
C TYR A 711 -22.86 -31.98 34.92
N PHE A 712 -22.04 -32.84 35.53
CA PHE A 712 -22.53 -34.16 35.96
C PHE A 712 -23.44 -34.07 37.17
N SER A 713 -23.17 -33.14 38.11
CA SER A 713 -24.12 -32.84 39.18
C SER A 713 -25.44 -32.33 38.62
N LEU A 714 -25.40 -31.42 37.62
CA LEU A 714 -26.60 -30.97 36.93
C LEU A 714 -27.39 -32.12 36.32
N LEU A 715 -26.76 -33.01 35.57
CA LEU A 715 -27.42 -34.16 34.92
C LEU A 715 -28.10 -35.07 35.96
N ASN A 716 -27.39 -35.40 37.03
CA ASN A 716 -27.89 -36.31 38.07
C ASN A 716 -29.12 -35.76 38.79
N LEU A 717 -29.31 -34.44 38.82
CA LEU A 717 -30.42 -33.77 39.50
C LEU A 717 -31.66 -33.60 38.61
N GLN A 718 -31.53 -33.80 37.28
CA GLN A 718 -32.64 -33.54 36.36
C GLN A 718 -33.88 -34.40 36.61
N SER A 719 -33.70 -35.62 37.12
CA SER A 719 -34.80 -36.53 37.45
C SER A 719 -35.65 -36.08 38.64
N GLN A 720 -35.17 -35.12 39.43
CA GLN A 720 -35.89 -34.60 40.60
C GLN A 720 -36.78 -33.39 40.25
N LEU A 721 -36.55 -32.78 39.08
CA LEU A 721 -37.34 -31.66 38.58
C LEU A 721 -38.59 -32.16 37.84
N ASP A 722 -39.67 -31.37 37.88
CA ASP A 722 -40.87 -31.66 37.07
C ASP A 722 -40.58 -31.49 35.57
N ILE A 723 -39.78 -30.47 35.25
CA ILE A 723 -39.36 -30.15 33.88
C ILE A 723 -37.83 -30.10 33.87
N PRO A 724 -37.17 -31.11 33.29
CA PRO A 724 -35.72 -31.08 33.08
C PRO A 724 -35.30 -29.85 32.28
N ASN A 725 -34.33 -29.12 32.82
CA ASN A 725 -33.83 -27.87 32.26
C ASN A 725 -32.35 -27.94 31.84
N PHE A 726 -31.73 -29.12 31.91
CA PHE A 726 -30.38 -29.37 31.43
C PHE A 726 -30.31 -30.70 30.67
N LYS A 727 -29.57 -30.70 29.57
CA LYS A 727 -29.22 -31.91 28.81
C LYS A 727 -27.80 -31.77 28.29
N MET A 728 -27.09 -32.89 28.21
CA MET A 728 -25.71 -32.93 27.73
C MET A 728 -25.52 -34.08 26.75
N VAL A 729 -24.79 -33.81 25.67
CA VAL A 729 -24.37 -34.77 24.66
C VAL A 729 -22.87 -34.60 24.44
N VAL A 730 -22.10 -35.68 24.64
CA VAL A 730 -20.66 -35.65 24.46
C VAL A 730 -20.27 -36.31 23.15
N LYS A 731 -19.47 -35.63 22.35
CA LYS A 731 -18.79 -36.24 21.22
C LYS A 731 -17.42 -36.74 21.67
N GLY A 732 -17.18 -38.04 21.55
CA GLY A 732 -15.93 -38.69 21.98
C GLY A 732 -15.85 -40.17 21.62
N ASN A 733 -14.63 -40.73 21.62
CA ASN A 733 -14.38 -42.16 21.38
C ASN A 733 -14.12 -42.90 22.69
N PHE A 734 -14.97 -42.66 23.69
CA PHE A 734 -14.89 -43.27 25.02
C PHE A 734 -16.30 -43.50 25.55
N LYS A 735 -16.44 -44.12 26.73
CA LYS A 735 -17.73 -44.33 27.41
C LYS A 735 -17.79 -43.50 28.69
N LEU A 736 -18.99 -42.97 28.97
CA LEU A 736 -19.38 -42.28 30.19
C LEU A 736 -20.74 -42.86 30.57
N LYS A 737 -20.99 -42.98 31.87
CA LYS A 737 -22.27 -43.49 32.37
C LYS A 737 -23.30 -42.38 32.54
N GLU A 738 -22.82 -41.14 32.66
CA GLU A 738 -23.56 -39.98 33.09
C GLU A 738 -24.31 -39.26 31.96
N CYS A 739 -23.91 -39.45 30.69
CA CYS A 739 -24.49 -38.73 29.56
C CYS A 739 -24.45 -39.52 28.25
N ASP A 740 -25.25 -39.07 27.28
CA ASP A 740 -25.23 -39.58 25.91
C ASP A 740 -23.88 -39.30 25.25
N ILE A 741 -23.29 -40.33 24.63
CA ILE A 741 -22.07 -40.18 23.83
C ILE A 741 -22.36 -40.51 22.38
N ILE A 742 -21.85 -39.64 21.51
CA ILE A 742 -21.85 -39.83 20.07
C ILE A 742 -20.42 -39.88 19.54
N THR A 743 -20.19 -40.71 18.53
CA THR A 743 -18.90 -40.78 17.83
C THR A 743 -18.86 -39.85 16.61
N GLN A 744 -20.02 -39.58 16.02
CA GLN A 744 -20.18 -38.73 14.85
C GLN A 744 -19.94 -37.24 15.15
N ARG A 745 -19.50 -36.51 14.12
CA ARG A 745 -19.39 -35.03 14.20
C ARG A 745 -20.78 -34.41 14.32
N PHE A 746 -20.84 -33.23 14.92
CA PHE A 746 -22.07 -32.44 14.98
C PHE A 746 -22.56 -32.13 13.56
N ASN A 747 -23.79 -32.55 13.26
CA ASN A 747 -24.47 -32.35 11.98
C ASN A 747 -25.97 -32.09 12.26
N ALA A 748 -26.75 -31.75 11.22
CA ALA A 748 -28.16 -31.42 11.38
C ALA A 748 -28.97 -32.59 11.96
N GLN A 749 -28.63 -33.83 11.61
CA GLN A 749 -29.31 -35.03 12.10
C GLN A 749 -29.07 -35.23 13.61
N VAL A 750 -27.84 -35.04 14.08
CA VAL A 750 -27.50 -35.05 15.52
C VAL A 750 -28.31 -33.99 16.25
N PHE A 751 -28.34 -32.75 15.75
CA PHE A 751 -29.09 -31.70 16.43
C PHE A 751 -30.58 -32.03 16.49
N LYS A 752 -31.18 -32.47 15.38
CA LYS A 752 -32.59 -32.88 15.34
C LYS A 752 -32.90 -34.04 16.26
N SER A 753 -32.03 -35.06 16.35
CA SER A 753 -32.28 -36.22 17.21
C SER A 753 -32.29 -35.86 18.70
N PHE A 754 -31.52 -34.86 19.12
CA PHE A 754 -31.42 -34.47 20.53
C PHE A 754 -32.30 -33.29 20.93
N LEU A 755 -32.60 -32.38 20.00
CA LEU A 755 -33.37 -31.16 20.24
C LEU A 755 -34.82 -31.24 19.74
N GLY A 756 -35.12 -32.11 18.77
CA GLY A 756 -36.41 -32.13 18.08
C GLY A 756 -36.50 -31.00 17.05
N ASP A 757 -37.48 -30.11 17.23
CA ASP A 757 -37.60 -28.91 16.41
C ASP A 757 -36.46 -27.93 16.73
N LEU A 758 -35.65 -27.61 15.73
CA LEU A 758 -34.53 -26.68 15.89
C LEU A 758 -35.01 -25.23 16.07
N ASN A 759 -36.21 -24.89 15.58
CA ASN A 759 -36.75 -23.54 15.72
C ASN A 759 -37.27 -23.25 17.13
N SER A 760 -37.45 -24.28 17.98
CA SER A 760 -37.82 -24.10 19.38
C SER A 760 -36.67 -23.58 20.25
N VAL A 761 -35.44 -23.56 19.71
CA VAL A 761 -34.25 -23.07 20.41
C VAL A 761 -34.15 -21.57 20.23
N SER A 762 -34.08 -20.85 21.35
CA SER A 762 -33.99 -19.39 21.37
C SER A 762 -32.65 -18.89 20.84
N LYS A 763 -31.54 -19.57 21.14
CA LYS A 763 -30.21 -19.16 20.69
C LYS A 763 -29.19 -20.32 20.69
N TYR A 764 -28.34 -20.34 19.66
CA TYR A 764 -27.21 -21.24 19.54
C TYR A 764 -25.89 -20.51 19.78
N PHE A 765 -25.07 -21.02 20.70
CA PHE A 765 -23.73 -20.51 20.94
C PHE A 765 -22.70 -21.58 20.55
N ILE A 766 -21.72 -21.20 19.75
CA ILE A 766 -20.68 -22.08 19.26
C ILE A 766 -19.33 -21.55 19.72
N CYS A 767 -18.52 -22.39 20.38
CA CYS A 767 -17.15 -22.04 20.73
C CYS A 767 -16.25 -23.28 20.68
N GLY A 768 -15.07 -23.15 20.09
CA GLY A 768 -14.19 -24.30 19.87
C GLY A 768 -13.17 -24.03 18.76
N PRO A 769 -12.50 -25.08 18.25
CA PRO A 769 -11.53 -24.92 17.17
C PRO A 769 -12.17 -24.31 15.91
N PRO A 770 -11.46 -23.48 15.13
CA PRO A 770 -12.02 -22.77 13.97
C PRO A 770 -12.79 -23.68 13.00
N LYS A 771 -12.20 -24.85 12.67
CA LYS A 771 -12.83 -25.85 11.79
C LYS A 771 -14.17 -26.35 12.31
N MET A 772 -14.31 -26.51 13.63
CA MET A 772 -15.55 -26.94 14.26
C MET A 772 -16.58 -25.80 14.23
N ASN A 773 -16.18 -24.58 14.61
CA ASN A 773 -17.06 -23.42 14.62
C ASN A 773 -17.70 -23.22 13.25
N PHE A 774 -16.88 -23.18 12.20
CA PHE A 774 -17.35 -23.01 10.83
C PHE A 774 -18.27 -24.14 10.36
N ALA A 775 -17.86 -25.41 10.56
CA ALA A 775 -18.65 -26.55 10.12
C ALA A 775 -20.02 -26.59 10.81
N THR A 776 -20.05 -26.27 12.10
CA THR A 776 -21.27 -26.25 12.92
C THR A 776 -22.17 -25.10 12.51
N GLU A 777 -21.63 -23.89 12.38
CA GLU A 777 -22.39 -22.71 11.94
C GLU A 777 -23.01 -22.95 10.56
N LYS A 778 -22.23 -23.49 9.62
CA LYS A 778 -22.71 -23.84 8.27
C LYS A 778 -23.89 -24.81 8.34
N VAL A 779 -23.76 -25.89 9.12
CA VAL A 779 -24.82 -26.89 9.29
C VAL A 779 -26.10 -26.26 9.85
N LEU A 780 -25.99 -25.36 10.83
CA LEU A 780 -27.16 -24.71 11.43
C LEU A 780 -27.81 -23.70 10.47
N LYS A 781 -27.01 -22.94 9.70
CA LYS A 781 -27.52 -22.04 8.66
C LYS A 781 -28.21 -22.80 7.52
N GLU A 782 -27.65 -23.92 7.09
CA GLU A 782 -28.27 -24.81 6.09
C GLU A 782 -29.58 -25.44 6.62
N ALA A 783 -29.74 -25.53 7.94
CA ALA A 783 -30.99 -25.92 8.58
C ALA A 783 -32.00 -24.78 8.74
N GLY A 784 -31.71 -23.57 8.23
CA GLY A 784 -32.61 -22.41 8.25
C GLY A 784 -32.52 -21.55 9.51
N LEU A 785 -31.53 -21.78 10.38
CA LEU A 785 -31.39 -21.06 11.65
C LEU A 785 -30.59 -19.77 11.48
N ASN A 786 -31.08 -18.69 12.08
CA ASN A 786 -30.44 -17.36 12.02
C ASN A 786 -29.87 -16.90 13.37
N ASN A 787 -30.38 -17.44 14.48
CA ASN A 787 -30.03 -17.08 15.86
C ASN A 787 -28.75 -17.78 16.37
N ILE A 788 -27.66 -17.66 15.61
CA ILE A 788 -26.38 -18.34 15.87
C ILE A 788 -25.33 -17.31 16.29
N THR A 789 -24.63 -17.56 17.37
CA THR A 789 -23.51 -16.74 17.85
C THR A 789 -22.24 -17.59 17.97
N VAL A 790 -21.16 -17.18 17.27
CA VAL A 790 -19.86 -17.85 17.32
C VAL A 790 -18.89 -17.04 18.18
N LEU A 791 -18.61 -17.53 19.39
CA LEU A 791 -17.73 -16.88 20.38
C LEU A 791 -16.25 -17.03 20.01
#